data_AF-A0A811PHM6-F1
#
_entry.id   AF-A0A811PHM6-F1
#
_cell.length_a   1.000
_cell.length_b   1.000
_cell.length_c   1.000
_cell.angle_alpha   90.00
_cell.angle_beta   90.00
_cell.angle_gamma   90.00
#
_symmetry.space_group_name_H-M   'P 1'
#
loop_
_entity.id
_entity.type
_entity.pdbx_description
1 polymer ?
#
loop_
_entity_poly.entity_id
_entity_poly.type
_entity_poly.pdbx_seq_one_letter_code
_entity_poly.pdbx_strand_id
1 'polypeptide(L)'
;MEGAGSAAHRRWGTSSSSQYSFRTSVSSAAEITGGDENEMEASPAAPPVENRVFVAVPEDVKHGKSTLLWALENLAKDGSGSGVVIAHVHCPAQMIPMMGGKVHYTMVNAKQVNDHRKKVRAEAEEKLNEYVKICIRQKVSCEKIIIDKEDVAKGLEELIALHGITRLVMGAAADKHHSKKMKSLKSKTALRLTEAAASSCTIWFTCKGHLICTREANTTVPAIPPSPAFTVASESSVTSVGSPLRSMTIRHSESDASSSNGSPRHDLIRSRTEVGLYPSLESINTPSRLYESCGRPTRTSRSSIDSWDEFGRRSQNSWHDLSRNDDAVTISGLAMPHGMQEPDDENFSSPSHELENPGVDANANIYRRLTEALSEAEQYKKEAHEESAKRLRAELDMASALGNVYELYQQEIRQRKTIEETLASQEQEIEEIKRQYDVTSNELHDVKEQKLVLEQQITEMASAIKDYEEKMAANEYLTQMLQTDYEKLQQERDAAVTEAEGLRQKNDNKISAPLPAETLNTEFSYFELEQATEGFDERLKIGEGGFGSVYKGFLRNTTVAVKLLNPQSMQGQSEFNQEVAVLGRVRHPNLVTLIGSCREAFGLVYEFLPNGSLEDRLARTNNTLPLTWQVRTKIICEMCSALIFLHSNKPHPVVHGDLKPGNILLDANFVSKLGDFGICRLLSQSNTTTTRAITTKLHRTTTPKGTFAYMDPEFLSTGELTPRSDVYSFGIIILRLLTGRPPKSIAEVVEDAVERGELHTVLDPTAGDWPFVQANQLAHIGLRCAEMSRRRRPDLVGEVWKVVEPLMKAASLDAGRLSFAPSSLDDAHAPSYFVCPIFQEVMSDPHIAADGFTYEAEAITGWFDSGRDTSPMTNLKLEHCELTPNRALRSAILEWQQQLRQQRR
;
A
#
# COMPACT_ATOMS: atom_id res chain seq x y z
N MET A 1 2.64 63.36 -41.82
CA MET A 1 3.37 63.99 -42.93
C MET A 1 4.32 62.96 -43.53
N GLU A 2 4.96 63.30 -44.64
CA GLU A 2 5.89 62.49 -45.44
C GLU A 2 6.98 61.78 -44.58
N GLY A 3 7.60 60.66 -44.96
CA GLY A 3 7.89 60.10 -46.29
C GLY A 3 9.36 60.42 -46.68
N ALA A 4 10.16 59.57 -47.35
CA ALA A 4 9.99 58.19 -47.85
C ALA A 4 11.41 57.56 -48.09
N GLY A 5 11.53 56.27 -48.45
CA GLY A 5 12.84 55.68 -48.81
C GLY A 5 12.87 54.18 -49.17
N SER A 6 13.01 53.86 -50.46
CA SER A 6 13.17 52.51 -51.06
C SER A 6 14.12 51.57 -50.27
N ALA A 7 13.82 50.31 -49.93
CA ALA A 7 13.26 49.18 -50.69
C ALA A 7 14.23 48.50 -51.68
N ALA A 8 14.43 47.18 -51.50
CA ALA A 8 15.06 46.23 -52.42
C ALA A 8 14.39 44.84 -52.27
N HIS A 9 14.46 43.97 -53.29
CA HIS A 9 13.59 42.79 -53.44
C HIS A 9 14.35 41.44 -53.52
N ARG A 10 13.58 40.34 -53.30
CA ARG A 10 13.77 38.91 -53.67
C ARG A 10 14.04 37.97 -52.47
N ARG A 11 13.53 36.73 -52.43
CA ARG A 11 12.43 36.05 -53.18
C ARG A 11 12.01 34.81 -52.35
N TRP A 12 10.73 34.39 -52.42
CA TRP A 12 10.28 33.17 -51.74
C TRP A 12 10.78 31.88 -52.42
N GLY A 13 10.99 30.83 -51.62
CA GLY A 13 11.33 29.46 -52.01
C GLY A 13 10.95 28.48 -50.90
N THR A 14 10.59 27.24 -51.22
CA THR A 14 9.79 26.36 -50.35
C THR A 14 10.58 25.30 -49.57
N SER A 15 9.92 24.77 -48.54
CA SER A 15 10.34 23.78 -47.54
C SER A 15 11.00 22.49 -48.08
N SER A 16 12.00 21.98 -47.36
CA SER A 16 12.29 20.54 -47.30
C SER A 16 13.02 20.14 -45.99
N SER A 17 12.51 19.08 -45.36
CA SER A 17 13.16 18.12 -44.44
C SER A 17 14.49 18.49 -43.74
N SER A 18 14.45 18.53 -42.40
CA SER A 18 15.58 18.11 -41.54
C SER A 18 15.11 17.13 -40.46
N GLN A 19 15.96 16.17 -40.10
CA GLN A 19 15.65 15.08 -39.16
C GLN A 19 16.34 15.34 -37.82
N TYR A 20 15.61 15.30 -36.70
CA TYR A 20 16.22 15.27 -35.37
C TYR A 20 16.51 13.83 -34.94
N SER A 21 17.79 13.48 -34.90
CA SER A 21 18.31 12.21 -34.39
C SER A 21 19.04 12.46 -33.07
N PHE A 22 18.35 12.27 -31.94
CA PHE A 22 19.02 12.28 -30.63
C PHE A 22 19.83 11.00 -30.43
N ARG A 23 21.14 11.18 -30.18
CA ARG A 23 22.10 10.14 -29.78
C ARG A 23 22.75 10.58 -28.48
N THR A 24 22.61 9.77 -27.44
CA THR A 24 23.39 9.82 -26.20
C THR A 24 23.41 8.43 -25.58
N SER A 25 24.50 7.91 -25.01
CA SER A 25 25.92 8.05 -25.38
C SER A 25 26.68 6.99 -24.56
N VAL A 26 27.57 6.22 -25.19
CA VAL A 26 28.47 5.29 -24.48
C VAL A 26 29.87 5.87 -24.52
N SER A 27 30.48 6.09 -23.36
CA SER A 27 31.88 6.51 -23.25
C SER A 27 32.81 5.30 -23.34
N SER A 28 33.93 5.48 -24.04
CA SER A 28 35.09 4.60 -24.01
C SER A 28 36.30 5.41 -23.55
N ALA A 29 37.17 4.82 -22.73
CA ALA A 29 38.38 5.48 -22.26
C ALA A 29 39.55 5.32 -23.26
N ALA A 30 40.44 6.31 -23.27
CA ALA A 30 41.82 6.26 -23.77
C ALA A 30 42.63 7.40 -23.10
N GLU A 31 43.94 7.25 -23.00
CA GLU A 31 44.87 8.10 -22.24
C GLU A 31 45.16 9.45 -22.98
N ILE A 32 45.89 10.47 -22.48
CA ILE A 32 47.30 10.50 -22.01
C ILE A 32 47.60 11.80 -21.21
N THR A 33 48.39 11.71 -20.11
CA THR A 33 49.08 12.79 -19.28
C THR A 33 48.25 13.98 -18.75
N GLY A 34 48.33 14.45 -17.50
CA GLY A 34 49.28 14.28 -16.39
C GLY A 34 49.22 15.54 -15.47
N GLY A 35 49.50 15.40 -14.17
CA GLY A 35 49.65 16.54 -13.22
C GLY A 35 48.83 16.44 -11.91
N ASP A 36 49.45 15.86 -10.88
CA ASP A 36 49.41 16.13 -9.43
C ASP A 36 48.11 16.76 -8.83
N GLU A 37 47.28 15.98 -8.12
CA GLU A 37 47.31 15.78 -6.66
C GLU A 37 46.69 16.91 -5.80
N ASN A 38 45.41 16.74 -5.42
CA ASN A 38 45.02 16.60 -4.01
C ASN A 38 43.60 16.01 -3.83
N GLU A 39 43.29 15.58 -2.60
CA GLU A 39 42.14 14.74 -2.24
C GLU A 39 40.88 15.56 -1.85
N MET A 40 39.67 14.99 -2.02
CA MET A 40 38.78 14.65 -0.89
C MET A 40 37.52 13.86 -1.34
N GLU A 41 37.28 12.73 -0.64
CA GLU A 41 36.04 11.93 -0.44
C GLU A 41 35.08 11.55 -1.59
N ALA A 42 34.53 10.32 -1.49
CA ALA A 42 33.65 9.70 -2.48
C ALA A 42 32.38 9.07 -1.87
N SER A 43 31.28 9.16 -2.60
CA SER A 43 29.99 8.48 -2.30
C SER A 43 30.10 6.97 -2.59
N PRO A 44 29.44 6.07 -1.82
CA PRO A 44 29.74 4.64 -1.84
C PRO A 44 29.40 3.91 -3.16
N ALA A 45 30.32 3.05 -3.59
CA ALA A 45 30.20 2.28 -4.84
C ALA A 45 29.24 1.08 -4.73
N ALA A 46 28.71 0.66 -5.88
CA ALA A 46 27.84 -0.51 -6.01
C ALA A 46 28.60 -1.84 -5.77
N PRO A 47 27.93 -2.91 -5.28
CA PRO A 47 28.58 -4.18 -4.97
C PRO A 47 29.05 -4.95 -6.23
N PRO A 48 30.09 -5.80 -6.11
CA PRO A 48 30.70 -6.49 -7.25
C PRO A 48 29.80 -7.53 -7.91
N VAL A 49 30.03 -7.75 -9.20
CA VAL A 49 29.16 -8.53 -10.12
C VAL A 49 29.12 -10.04 -9.79
N GLU A 50 30.14 -10.57 -9.11
CA GLU A 50 30.42 -12.02 -9.03
C GLU A 50 29.32 -12.86 -8.37
N ASN A 51 28.48 -12.27 -7.51
CA ASN A 51 27.53 -12.99 -6.66
C ASN A 51 26.04 -12.84 -7.08
N ARG A 52 25.77 -12.42 -8.32
CA ARG A 52 24.39 -12.25 -8.83
C ARG A 52 23.83 -13.55 -9.41
N VAL A 53 22.52 -13.77 -9.27
CA VAL A 53 21.82 -14.95 -9.84
C VAL A 53 20.91 -14.52 -10.98
N PHE A 54 21.25 -14.93 -12.20
CA PHE A 54 20.46 -14.63 -13.38
C PHE A 54 19.37 -15.69 -13.59
N VAL A 55 18.16 -15.27 -13.97
CA VAL A 55 17.01 -16.17 -14.19
C VAL A 55 16.42 -15.88 -15.56
N ALA A 56 16.61 -16.79 -16.51
CA ALA A 56 16.07 -16.69 -17.86
C ALA A 56 14.58 -17.06 -17.89
N VAL A 57 13.72 -16.11 -18.23
CA VAL A 57 12.25 -16.26 -18.18
C VAL A 57 11.57 -16.04 -19.54
N PRO A 58 10.47 -16.78 -19.84
CA PRO A 58 9.57 -16.45 -20.93
C PRO A 58 8.73 -15.21 -20.61
N GLU A 59 8.19 -14.58 -21.65
CA GLU A 59 7.28 -13.42 -21.56
C GLU A 59 6.03 -13.70 -20.71
N ASP A 60 5.48 -14.93 -20.79
CA ASP A 60 4.34 -15.35 -19.97
C ASP A 60 4.77 -15.83 -18.58
N VAL A 61 4.42 -15.01 -17.59
CA VAL A 61 4.60 -15.21 -16.15
C VAL A 61 4.15 -16.60 -15.69
N LYS A 62 3.07 -17.16 -16.25
CA LYS A 62 2.53 -18.48 -15.86
C LYS A 62 3.54 -19.60 -16.07
N HIS A 63 4.38 -19.48 -17.10
CA HIS A 63 5.38 -20.48 -17.47
C HIS A 63 6.69 -20.27 -16.69
N GLY A 64 7.17 -19.03 -16.57
CA GLY A 64 8.43 -18.73 -15.87
C GLY A 64 8.35 -18.71 -14.34
N LYS A 65 7.17 -18.50 -13.73
CA LYS A 65 7.01 -18.33 -12.26
C LYS A 65 7.63 -19.47 -11.45
N SER A 66 7.53 -20.71 -11.94
CA SER A 66 8.08 -21.88 -11.22
C SER A 66 9.61 -21.96 -11.27
N THR A 67 10.23 -21.45 -12.34
CA THR A 67 11.68 -21.29 -12.48
C THR A 67 12.21 -20.22 -11.51
N LEU A 68 11.50 -19.08 -11.44
CA LEU A 68 11.88 -17.96 -10.56
C LEU A 68 11.74 -18.32 -9.08
N LEU A 69 10.64 -18.96 -8.67
CA LEU A 69 10.47 -19.38 -7.27
C LEU A 69 11.56 -20.38 -6.85
N TRP A 70 11.91 -21.34 -7.70
CA TRP A 70 13.02 -22.25 -7.42
C TRP A 70 14.36 -21.49 -7.24
N ALA A 71 14.68 -20.54 -8.11
CA ALA A 71 15.88 -19.71 -7.99
C ALA A 71 15.92 -18.91 -6.68
N LEU A 72 14.80 -18.25 -6.33
CA LEU A 72 14.64 -17.49 -5.09
C LEU A 72 14.74 -18.37 -3.84
N GLU A 73 14.26 -19.60 -3.90
CA GLU A 73 14.28 -20.54 -2.76
C GLU A 73 15.62 -21.26 -2.56
N ASN A 74 16.39 -21.49 -3.62
CA ASN A 74 17.56 -22.38 -3.60
C ASN A 74 18.91 -21.67 -3.84
N LEU A 75 18.92 -20.43 -4.35
CA LEU A 75 20.17 -19.73 -4.75
C LEU A 75 20.26 -18.27 -4.30
N ALA A 76 19.14 -17.64 -3.89
CA ALA A 76 19.09 -16.24 -3.45
C ALA A 76 18.83 -16.05 -1.93
N LYS A 77 18.81 -17.14 -1.16
CA LYS A 77 18.66 -17.12 0.31
C LYS A 77 19.98 -17.22 1.08
N ASP A 78 21.09 -17.50 0.39
CA ASP A 78 22.41 -17.39 0.97
C ASP A 78 22.66 -15.93 1.37
N GLY A 79 23.04 -15.69 2.62
CA GLY A 79 23.05 -14.36 3.25
C GLY A 79 24.12 -13.37 2.76
N SER A 80 24.58 -13.50 1.52
CA SER A 80 25.72 -12.83 0.91
C SER A 80 25.35 -11.69 -0.06
N GLY A 81 24.11 -11.16 0.05
CA GLY A 81 23.64 -10.02 -0.73
C GLY A 81 23.32 -10.32 -2.21
N SER A 82 23.20 -11.59 -2.59
CA SER A 82 22.99 -12.04 -3.97
C SER A 82 21.72 -11.48 -4.63
N GLY A 83 21.85 -10.37 -5.35
CA GLY A 83 20.78 -9.79 -6.15
C GLY A 83 20.40 -10.69 -7.34
N VAL A 84 19.10 -10.82 -7.60
CA VAL A 84 18.55 -11.58 -8.74
C VAL A 84 18.43 -10.68 -9.97
N VAL A 85 18.66 -11.24 -11.15
CA VAL A 85 18.48 -10.56 -12.44
C VAL A 85 17.52 -11.36 -13.32
N ILE A 86 16.38 -10.76 -13.65
CA ILE A 86 15.41 -11.32 -14.60
C ILE A 86 15.94 -11.09 -16.02
N ALA A 87 16.38 -12.17 -16.68
CA ALA A 87 16.91 -12.13 -18.03
C ALA A 87 15.83 -12.55 -19.05
N HIS A 88 15.62 -11.74 -20.09
CA HIS A 88 14.68 -12.04 -21.16
C HIS A 88 15.28 -11.72 -22.54
N VAL A 89 15.02 -12.60 -23.51
CA VAL A 89 15.35 -12.39 -24.92
C VAL A 89 14.06 -12.08 -25.66
N HIS A 90 13.89 -10.84 -26.06
CA HIS A 90 12.77 -10.38 -26.86
C HIS A 90 13.03 -10.73 -28.34
N CYS A 91 12.09 -11.40 -28.98
CA CYS A 91 12.18 -11.73 -30.42
C CYS A 91 11.32 -10.74 -31.24
N PRO A 92 11.92 -9.85 -32.04
CA PRO A 92 11.17 -8.83 -32.78
C PRO A 92 10.11 -9.42 -33.72
N ALA A 93 8.91 -8.85 -33.72
CA ALA A 93 7.79 -9.33 -34.52
C ALA A 93 8.12 -9.35 -36.03
N GLN A 94 8.09 -10.54 -36.64
CA GLN A 94 8.30 -10.73 -38.08
C GLN A 94 7.00 -10.60 -38.90
N MET A 95 5.84 -10.75 -38.24
CA MET A 95 4.51 -10.60 -38.84
C MET A 95 3.76 -9.47 -38.14
N ILE A 96 3.33 -8.47 -38.90
CA ILE A 96 2.67 -7.24 -38.44
C ILE A 96 1.17 -7.34 -38.76
N PRO A 97 0.25 -7.03 -37.82
CA PRO A 97 -1.19 -7.01 -38.10
C PRO A 97 -1.57 -5.79 -38.96
N MET A 98 -2.41 -6.02 -39.96
CA MET A 98 -2.97 -5.03 -40.89
C MET A 98 -4.46 -5.32 -41.11
N MET A 99 -5.18 -4.39 -41.73
CA MET A 99 -6.60 -4.57 -42.08
C MET A 99 -6.78 -5.83 -42.95
N GLY A 100 -7.40 -6.87 -42.38
CA GLY A 100 -7.66 -8.15 -43.05
C GLY A 100 -6.63 -9.28 -42.82
N GLY A 101 -5.53 -9.07 -42.08
CA GLY A 101 -4.60 -10.18 -41.79
C GLY A 101 -3.28 -9.82 -41.11
N LYS A 102 -2.40 -10.82 -40.98
CA LYS A 102 -1.00 -10.63 -40.55
C LYS A 102 -0.09 -10.68 -41.78
N VAL A 103 0.75 -9.67 -41.96
CA VAL A 103 1.61 -9.48 -43.15
C VAL A 103 3.07 -9.48 -42.73
N HIS A 104 3.98 -10.03 -43.54
CA HIS A 104 5.40 -10.06 -43.21
C HIS A 104 6.01 -8.64 -43.19
N TYR A 105 6.95 -8.38 -42.28
CA TYR A 105 7.47 -7.03 -42.04
C TYR A 105 8.08 -6.36 -43.29
N THR A 106 8.60 -7.14 -44.25
CA THR A 106 9.15 -6.63 -45.51
C THR A 106 8.12 -6.00 -46.45
N MET A 107 6.82 -6.24 -46.24
CA MET A 107 5.73 -5.67 -47.04
C MET A 107 5.03 -4.49 -46.33
N VAL A 108 5.56 -4.03 -45.20
CA VAL A 108 4.97 -2.98 -44.35
C VAL A 108 5.97 -1.83 -44.21
N ASN A 109 5.49 -0.59 -44.14
CA ASN A 109 6.34 0.60 -44.01
C ASN A 109 7.24 0.48 -42.76
N ALA A 110 8.55 0.72 -42.92
CA ALA A 110 9.54 0.66 -41.85
C ALA A 110 9.14 1.46 -40.58
N LYS A 111 8.42 2.58 -40.72
CA LYS A 111 7.87 3.31 -39.58
C LYS A 111 6.82 2.47 -38.83
N GLN A 112 5.83 1.92 -39.53
CA GLN A 112 4.78 1.08 -38.93
C GLN A 112 5.36 -0.22 -38.33
N VAL A 113 6.39 -0.81 -38.96
CA VAL A 113 7.13 -1.96 -38.42
C VAL A 113 7.82 -1.58 -37.10
N ASN A 114 8.49 -0.42 -37.04
CA ASN A 114 9.16 0.06 -35.83
C ASN A 114 8.17 0.39 -34.72
N ASP A 115 7.10 1.13 -35.03
CA ASP A 115 6.06 1.52 -34.07
C ASP A 115 5.33 0.28 -33.51
N HIS A 116 5.06 -0.74 -34.34
CA HIS A 116 4.53 -2.02 -33.87
C HIS A 116 5.52 -2.81 -33.00
N ARG A 117 6.79 -2.93 -33.43
CA ARG A 117 7.84 -3.63 -32.65
C ARG A 117 8.09 -2.95 -31.29
N LYS A 118 8.08 -1.61 -31.23
CA LYS A 118 8.12 -0.85 -29.98
C LYS A 118 6.94 -1.18 -29.07
N LYS A 119 5.71 -1.23 -29.61
CA LYS A 119 4.52 -1.59 -28.84
C LYS A 119 4.62 -3.01 -28.27
N VAL A 120 4.99 -3.99 -29.09
CA VAL A 120 5.12 -5.39 -28.68
C VAL A 120 6.26 -5.57 -27.65
N ARG A 121 7.35 -4.79 -27.73
CA ARG A 121 8.39 -4.75 -26.69
C ARG A 121 7.88 -4.16 -25.37
N ALA A 122 7.14 -3.06 -25.41
CA ALA A 122 6.56 -2.45 -24.22
C ALA A 122 5.55 -3.39 -23.53
N GLU A 123 4.68 -4.07 -24.31
CA GLU A 123 3.77 -5.09 -23.80
C GLU A 123 4.51 -6.29 -23.17
N ALA A 124 5.67 -6.67 -23.70
CA ALA A 124 6.52 -7.71 -23.11
C ALA A 124 7.20 -7.23 -21.81
N GLU A 125 7.71 -6.00 -21.79
CA GLU A 125 8.33 -5.40 -20.59
C GLU A 125 7.32 -5.21 -19.44
N GLU A 126 6.08 -4.84 -19.75
CA GLU A 126 5.00 -4.74 -18.77
C GLU A 126 4.73 -6.08 -18.09
N LYS A 127 4.63 -7.17 -18.88
CA LYS A 127 4.47 -8.54 -18.35
C LYS A 127 5.67 -8.98 -17.50
N LEU A 128 6.89 -8.58 -17.87
CA LEU A 128 8.11 -8.89 -17.10
C LEU A 128 8.14 -8.23 -15.72
N ASN A 129 7.45 -7.09 -15.53
CA ASN A 129 7.36 -6.43 -14.22
C ASN A 129 6.66 -7.30 -13.15
N GLU A 130 5.83 -8.28 -13.54
CA GLU A 130 5.24 -9.25 -12.59
C GLU A 130 6.29 -10.17 -11.95
N TYR A 131 7.36 -10.51 -12.66
CA TYR A 131 8.49 -11.25 -12.05
C TYR A 131 9.20 -10.40 -11.00
N VAL A 132 9.39 -9.10 -11.27
CA VAL A 132 9.97 -8.15 -10.30
C VAL A 132 9.07 -8.02 -9.06
N LYS A 133 7.74 -7.94 -9.23
CA LYS A 133 6.76 -7.97 -8.12
C LYS A 133 6.86 -9.26 -7.28
N ILE A 134 7.18 -10.41 -7.89
CA ILE A 134 7.41 -11.66 -7.16
C ILE A 134 8.70 -11.58 -6.31
N CYS A 135 9.80 -11.05 -6.85
CA CYS A 135 11.06 -10.88 -6.10
C CYS A 135 10.91 -9.89 -4.93
N ILE A 136 10.24 -8.75 -5.15
CA ILE A 136 9.95 -7.75 -4.10
C ILE A 136 9.15 -8.37 -2.95
N ARG A 137 8.13 -9.19 -3.24
CA ARG A 137 7.34 -9.91 -2.22
C ARG A 137 8.18 -10.92 -1.42
N GLN A 138 9.28 -11.43 -1.98
CA GLN A 138 10.25 -12.30 -1.31
C GLN A 138 11.41 -11.54 -0.67
N LYS A 139 11.38 -10.18 -0.67
CA LYS A 139 12.42 -9.28 -0.14
C LYS A 139 13.81 -9.44 -0.79
N VAL A 140 13.87 -9.91 -2.05
CA VAL A 140 15.13 -10.06 -2.81
C VAL A 140 15.30 -8.90 -3.79
N SER A 141 16.48 -8.27 -3.78
CA SER A 141 16.84 -7.22 -4.74
C SER A 141 16.82 -7.76 -6.17
N CYS A 142 16.18 -7.04 -7.09
CA CYS A 142 15.82 -7.56 -8.41
C CYS A 142 16.00 -6.51 -9.51
N GLU A 143 16.81 -6.84 -10.51
CA GLU A 143 16.94 -6.11 -11.78
C GLU A 143 16.31 -6.89 -12.93
N LYS A 144 16.17 -6.24 -14.10
CA LYS A 144 15.71 -6.85 -15.35
C LYS A 144 16.63 -6.47 -16.52
N ILE A 145 16.92 -7.44 -17.39
CA ILE A 145 17.69 -7.25 -18.62
C ILE A 145 16.87 -7.80 -19.79
N ILE A 146 16.65 -6.97 -20.81
CA ILE A 146 15.87 -7.31 -22.02
C ILE A 146 16.73 -7.03 -23.26
N ILE A 147 17.15 -8.09 -23.96
CA ILE A 147 17.90 -7.98 -25.22
C ILE A 147 17.05 -8.40 -26.43
N ASP A 148 17.23 -7.74 -27.58
CA ASP A 148 16.52 -8.06 -28.82
C ASP A 148 17.34 -9.03 -29.68
N LYS A 149 16.87 -10.27 -29.89
CA LYS A 149 17.51 -11.26 -30.76
C LYS A 149 16.52 -12.17 -31.47
N GLU A 150 16.85 -12.63 -32.66
CA GLU A 150 15.99 -13.48 -33.48
C GLU A 150 15.89 -14.93 -32.99
N ASP A 151 16.88 -15.41 -32.22
CA ASP A 151 16.92 -16.75 -31.63
C ASP A 151 17.23 -16.64 -30.13
N VAL A 152 16.37 -17.22 -29.29
CA VAL A 152 16.45 -17.15 -27.81
C VAL A 152 17.71 -17.84 -27.27
N ALA A 153 18.22 -18.89 -27.92
CA ALA A 153 19.44 -19.57 -27.48
C ALA A 153 20.66 -18.68 -27.73
N LYS A 154 20.78 -18.11 -28.95
CA LYS A 154 21.85 -17.16 -29.29
C LYS A 154 21.82 -15.92 -28.41
N GLY A 155 20.61 -15.42 -28.08
CA GLY A 155 20.47 -14.30 -27.16
C GLY A 155 20.99 -14.63 -25.77
N LEU A 156 20.59 -15.75 -25.17
CA LEU A 156 21.09 -16.14 -23.85
C LEU A 156 22.61 -16.44 -23.85
N GLU A 157 23.14 -17.02 -24.93
CA GLU A 157 24.58 -17.23 -25.15
C GLU A 157 25.35 -15.89 -25.17
N GLU A 158 24.86 -14.90 -25.92
CA GLU A 158 25.42 -13.55 -25.97
C GLU A 158 25.27 -12.81 -24.63
N LEU A 159 24.16 -13.02 -23.91
CA LEU A 159 23.92 -12.44 -22.58
C LEU A 159 24.93 -12.99 -21.54
N ILE A 160 25.20 -14.30 -21.58
CA ILE A 160 26.22 -14.96 -20.74
C ILE A 160 27.61 -14.40 -21.05
N ALA A 161 27.96 -14.24 -22.33
CA ALA A 161 29.27 -13.72 -22.76
C ALA A 161 29.46 -12.23 -22.43
N LEU A 162 28.50 -11.36 -22.76
CA LEU A 162 28.62 -9.90 -22.57
C LEU A 162 28.55 -9.47 -21.10
N HIS A 163 27.77 -10.17 -20.27
CA HIS A 163 27.59 -9.84 -18.85
C HIS A 163 28.37 -10.75 -17.89
N GLY A 164 29.23 -11.64 -18.41
CA GLY A 164 30.11 -12.50 -17.60
C GLY A 164 29.36 -13.44 -16.64
N ILE A 165 28.21 -13.99 -17.06
CA ILE A 165 27.30 -14.68 -16.14
C ILE A 165 27.91 -15.98 -15.62
N THR A 166 28.17 -16.02 -14.31
CA THR A 166 28.65 -17.20 -13.57
C THR A 166 27.51 -18.10 -13.08
N ARG A 167 26.31 -17.55 -12.80
CA ARG A 167 25.17 -18.26 -12.21
C ARG A 167 23.88 -18.01 -12.99
N LEU A 168 23.35 -19.02 -13.69
CA LEU A 168 22.13 -18.92 -14.51
C LEU A 168 21.09 -20.02 -14.19
N VAL A 169 19.82 -19.63 -13.99
CA VAL A 169 18.68 -20.56 -13.87
C VAL A 169 17.77 -20.45 -15.09
N MET A 170 17.34 -21.57 -15.66
CA MET A 170 16.41 -21.58 -16.80
C MET A 170 15.47 -22.79 -16.85
N GLY A 171 14.52 -22.80 -17.80
CA GLY A 171 13.57 -23.90 -18.01
C GLY A 171 14.14 -25.07 -18.82
N ALA A 172 14.05 -26.29 -18.27
CA ALA A 172 14.51 -27.54 -18.88
C ALA A 172 13.65 -28.05 -20.06
N ALA A 173 12.38 -27.64 -20.12
CA ALA A 173 11.40 -27.98 -21.14
C ALA A 173 10.77 -26.72 -21.73
N ALA A 174 10.34 -26.79 -22.99
CA ALA A 174 9.24 -25.94 -23.46
C ALA A 174 7.92 -26.54 -22.95
N ASP A 175 6.95 -25.70 -22.60
CA ASP A 175 5.75 -26.10 -21.82
C ASP A 175 4.96 -27.24 -22.44
N LYS A 176 4.88 -27.26 -23.78
CA LYS A 176 4.25 -28.30 -24.60
C LYS A 176 4.91 -29.70 -24.51
N HIS A 177 6.06 -29.82 -23.86
CA HIS A 177 6.85 -31.07 -23.77
C HIS A 177 7.12 -31.54 -22.33
N HIS A 178 6.59 -30.84 -21.33
CA HIS A 178 6.74 -31.17 -19.90
C HIS A 178 6.11 -32.54 -19.55
N SER A 179 6.77 -33.32 -18.69
CA SER A 179 6.17 -34.47 -18.00
C SER A 179 6.69 -34.56 -16.56
N LYS A 180 5.81 -34.94 -15.61
CA LYS A 180 6.15 -35.12 -14.18
C LYS A 180 7.23 -36.21 -13.91
N LYS A 181 7.62 -37.00 -14.92
CA LYS A 181 8.64 -38.06 -14.84
C LYS A 181 9.91 -37.75 -15.66
N MET A 182 10.12 -36.49 -16.06
CA MET A 182 11.24 -36.06 -16.90
C MET A 182 12.57 -36.08 -16.13
N LYS A 183 13.60 -36.75 -16.69
CA LYS A 183 14.96 -36.85 -16.13
C LYS A 183 16.07 -36.31 -17.06
N SER A 184 15.68 -35.68 -18.17
CA SER A 184 16.60 -35.19 -19.20
C SER A 184 16.00 -33.95 -19.88
N LEU A 185 16.85 -33.09 -20.44
CA LEU A 185 16.45 -31.86 -21.11
C LEU A 185 15.58 -32.11 -22.35
N LYS A 186 14.63 -31.20 -22.60
CA LYS A 186 13.72 -31.26 -23.77
C LYS A 186 13.53 -29.92 -24.48
N SER A 187 13.92 -28.81 -23.87
CA SER A 187 13.96 -27.51 -24.56
C SER A 187 15.14 -27.49 -25.54
N LYS A 188 14.90 -27.18 -26.82
CA LYS A 188 15.96 -26.97 -27.82
C LYS A 188 16.93 -25.87 -27.39
N THR A 189 16.42 -24.84 -26.70
CA THR A 189 17.21 -23.74 -26.12
C THR A 189 18.11 -24.24 -25.00
N ALA A 190 17.60 -25.09 -24.10
CA ALA A 190 18.37 -25.65 -22.99
C ALA A 190 19.49 -26.59 -23.46
N LEU A 191 19.19 -27.44 -24.46
CA LEU A 191 20.18 -28.33 -25.07
C LEU A 191 21.32 -27.52 -25.71
N ARG A 192 21.00 -26.54 -26.56
CA ARG A 192 22.00 -25.63 -27.15
C ARG A 192 22.85 -24.91 -26.10
N LEU A 193 22.24 -24.35 -25.05
CA LEU A 193 22.98 -23.65 -23.98
C LEU A 193 23.83 -24.59 -23.11
N THR A 194 23.50 -25.88 -23.07
CA THR A 194 24.38 -26.87 -22.41
C THR A 194 25.72 -26.98 -23.14
N GLU A 195 25.67 -26.99 -24.48
CA GLU A 195 26.82 -27.15 -25.38
C GLU A 195 27.57 -25.83 -25.64
N ALA A 196 26.87 -24.71 -25.85
CA ALA A 196 27.43 -23.46 -26.37
C ALA A 196 27.77 -22.38 -25.32
N ALA A 197 27.17 -22.41 -24.13
CA ALA A 197 27.42 -21.36 -23.14
C ALA A 197 28.85 -21.46 -22.55
N ALA A 198 29.46 -20.31 -22.22
CA ALA A 198 30.81 -20.21 -21.68
C ALA A 198 31.07 -21.21 -20.52
N SER A 199 32.25 -21.83 -20.49
CA SER A 199 32.61 -22.89 -19.53
C SER A 199 32.71 -22.43 -18.07
N SER A 200 32.71 -21.12 -17.83
CA SER A 200 32.65 -20.47 -16.50
C SER A 200 31.23 -20.31 -15.93
N CYS A 201 30.19 -20.61 -16.72
CA CYS A 201 28.79 -20.42 -16.34
C CYS A 201 28.16 -21.71 -15.79
N THR A 202 27.80 -21.74 -14.50
CA THR A 202 26.96 -22.81 -13.93
C THR A 202 25.49 -22.57 -14.27
N ILE A 203 24.83 -23.57 -14.86
CA ILE A 203 23.46 -23.47 -15.35
C ILE A 203 22.55 -24.51 -14.67
N TRP A 204 21.54 -24.05 -13.94
CA TRP A 204 20.50 -24.89 -13.33
C TRP A 204 19.26 -24.97 -14.21
N PHE A 205 18.91 -26.19 -14.66
CA PHE A 205 17.75 -26.43 -15.51
C PHE A 205 16.58 -26.97 -14.70
N THR A 206 15.51 -26.19 -14.61
CA THR A 206 14.36 -26.47 -13.74
C THR A 206 13.08 -26.78 -14.52
N CYS A 207 12.12 -27.45 -13.90
CA CYS A 207 10.77 -27.62 -14.44
C CYS A 207 9.74 -27.73 -13.31
N LYS A 208 8.71 -26.88 -13.32
CA LYS A 208 7.63 -26.83 -12.32
C LYS A 208 8.11 -26.79 -10.85
N GLY A 209 9.19 -26.06 -10.58
CA GLY A 209 9.75 -25.90 -9.23
C GLY A 209 10.70 -27.02 -8.79
N HIS A 210 11.10 -27.92 -9.70
CA HIS A 210 12.09 -28.96 -9.43
C HIS A 210 13.32 -28.80 -10.33
N LEU A 211 14.52 -29.04 -9.79
CA LEU A 211 15.75 -29.18 -10.56
C LEU A 211 15.71 -30.48 -11.39
N ILE A 212 16.06 -30.40 -12.67
CA ILE A 212 16.16 -31.55 -13.57
C ILE A 212 17.62 -31.99 -13.73
N CYS A 213 18.52 -31.01 -13.94
CA CYS A 213 19.97 -31.20 -13.97
C CYS A 213 20.68 -29.84 -13.81
N THR A 214 21.95 -29.88 -13.42
CA THR A 214 22.87 -28.74 -13.46
C THR A 214 23.94 -29.00 -14.53
N ARG A 215 24.43 -27.96 -15.18
CA ARG A 215 25.71 -27.96 -15.88
C ARG A 215 26.70 -27.14 -15.03
N GLU A 216 27.68 -27.80 -14.46
CA GLU A 216 28.72 -27.15 -13.65
C GLU A 216 29.70 -26.34 -14.51
N ALA A 217 30.37 -25.37 -13.90
CA ALA A 217 31.48 -24.64 -14.50
C ALA A 217 32.79 -25.45 -14.42
N ASN A 218 33.57 -25.48 -15.50
CA ASN A 218 34.83 -26.23 -15.58
C ASN A 218 36.00 -25.40 -15.04
N THR A 219 36.14 -25.33 -13.72
CA THR A 219 37.25 -24.63 -13.03
C THR A 219 38.53 -25.47 -12.94
N THR A 220 39.10 -25.85 -14.08
CA THR A 220 40.42 -26.50 -14.15
C THR A 220 41.48 -25.55 -14.69
N VAL A 221 42.16 -24.83 -13.79
CA VAL A 221 43.41 -24.12 -14.13
C VAL A 221 44.56 -25.13 -14.11
N PRO A 222 45.31 -25.34 -15.22
CA PRO A 222 46.43 -26.26 -15.23
C PRO A 222 47.66 -25.66 -14.53
N ALA A 223 48.10 -26.27 -13.43
CA ALA A 223 49.35 -25.92 -12.78
C ALA A 223 50.56 -26.47 -13.57
N ILE A 224 51.49 -25.59 -13.91
CA ILE A 224 52.85 -25.88 -14.39
C ILE A 224 53.73 -25.97 -13.12
N PRO A 225 54.62 -26.97 -12.91
CA PRO A 225 55.64 -27.49 -13.85
C PRO A 225 55.85 -29.04 -13.76
N PRO A 226 56.95 -29.66 -14.28
CA PRO A 226 57.94 -29.25 -15.29
C PRO A 226 58.01 -30.20 -16.52
N SER A 227 58.80 -29.80 -17.54
CA SER A 227 59.28 -30.67 -18.64
C SER A 227 60.58 -31.43 -18.24
N PRO A 228 61.08 -32.45 -18.98
CA PRO A 228 60.67 -32.96 -20.30
C PRO A 228 60.57 -34.51 -20.44
N ALA A 229 60.22 -34.98 -21.66
CA ALA A 229 60.76 -36.17 -22.38
C ALA A 229 59.73 -37.14 -23.02
N PHE A 230 59.90 -37.36 -24.34
CA PHE A 230 59.63 -38.55 -25.18
C PHE A 230 58.43 -39.49 -24.94
N THR A 231 57.50 -39.46 -25.90
CA THR A 231 57.16 -40.57 -26.83
C THR A 231 57.22 -42.04 -26.36
N VAL A 232 56.09 -42.75 -26.44
CA VAL A 232 55.87 -44.02 -27.20
C VAL A 232 54.37 -44.40 -27.18
N ALA A 233 53.93 -45.26 -28.10
CA ALA A 233 52.53 -45.69 -28.30
C ALA A 233 52.26 -47.14 -27.83
N SER A 234 51.01 -47.60 -28.01
CA SER A 234 50.57 -49.01 -27.97
C SER A 234 50.59 -49.73 -26.60
N GLU A 235 49.88 -50.84 -26.34
CA GLU A 235 48.62 -51.41 -26.88
C GLU A 235 48.14 -52.55 -25.95
N SER A 236 46.82 -52.83 -25.93
CA SER A 236 46.22 -54.07 -25.36
C SER A 236 46.36 -54.27 -23.82
N SER A 237 45.75 -55.27 -23.16
CA SER A 237 44.89 -56.39 -23.61
C SER A 237 43.81 -56.82 -22.59
N VAL A 238 42.59 -57.01 -23.10
CA VAL A 238 41.74 -58.23 -23.05
C VAL A 238 41.41 -58.95 -21.70
N THR A 239 40.13 -58.93 -21.32
CA THR A 239 39.21 -60.10 -21.16
C THR A 239 37.77 -59.56 -20.92
N SER A 240 36.72 -59.96 -21.66
CA SER A 240 35.98 -61.24 -21.69
C SER A 240 35.11 -61.45 -20.42
N VAL A 241 33.81 -61.81 -20.43
CA VAL A 241 32.86 -62.31 -21.47
C VAL A 241 31.40 -62.03 -21.00
N GLY A 242 30.39 -61.91 -21.90
CA GLY A 242 28.98 -61.90 -21.46
C GLY A 242 27.85 -61.48 -22.43
N SER A 243 27.77 -62.01 -23.66
CA SER A 243 26.62 -61.78 -24.58
C SER A 243 25.41 -62.68 -24.25
N PRO A 244 24.19 -62.35 -24.73
CA PRO A 244 23.78 -62.86 -26.06
C PRO A 244 22.99 -61.86 -26.95
N LEU A 245 22.89 -62.22 -28.23
CA LEU A 245 22.32 -61.41 -29.34
C LEU A 245 20.99 -61.98 -29.87
N ARG A 246 20.11 -61.11 -30.42
CA ARG A 246 19.28 -61.28 -31.64
C ARG A 246 18.25 -60.12 -31.78
N SER A 247 17.83 -59.67 -32.96
CA SER A 247 18.23 -59.96 -34.35
C SER A 247 17.91 -58.77 -35.29
N MET A 248 18.53 -58.71 -36.46
CA MET A 248 18.27 -57.74 -37.55
C MET A 248 17.04 -58.17 -38.41
N THR A 249 16.42 -57.30 -39.22
CA THR A 249 16.72 -57.02 -40.66
C THR A 249 15.77 -55.89 -41.12
N ILE A 250 16.18 -54.68 -41.57
CA ILE A 250 16.79 -54.22 -42.86
C ILE A 250 15.84 -54.19 -44.08
N ARG A 251 16.03 -53.17 -44.96
CA ARG A 251 15.55 -52.89 -46.35
C ARG A 251 14.49 -51.75 -46.44
N HIS A 252 14.55 -50.77 -47.37
CA HIS A 252 15.63 -50.32 -48.28
C HIS A 252 15.45 -48.81 -48.66
N SER A 253 16.58 -48.07 -48.63
CA SER A 253 17.08 -46.99 -49.52
C SER A 253 16.23 -46.30 -50.62
N GLU A 254 16.40 -44.96 -50.72
CA GLU A 254 16.58 -44.13 -51.96
C GLU A 254 15.39 -43.99 -52.96
N SER A 255 15.23 -42.94 -53.79
CA SER A 255 15.83 -41.57 -53.89
C SER A 255 15.01 -40.67 -54.85
N ASP A 256 15.04 -39.34 -54.63
CA ASP A 256 15.02 -38.22 -55.61
C ASP A 256 13.97 -38.00 -56.74
N ALA A 257 13.51 -36.73 -56.78
CA ALA A 257 13.39 -35.82 -57.94
C ALA A 257 12.19 -35.81 -58.94
N SER A 258 11.48 -34.66 -58.90
CA SER A 258 11.11 -33.75 -60.01
C SER A 258 10.08 -34.09 -61.13
N SER A 259 8.94 -33.36 -61.04
CA SER A 259 8.35 -32.45 -62.06
C SER A 259 7.58 -32.92 -63.33
N SER A 260 6.27 -32.59 -63.31
CA SER A 260 5.51 -31.78 -64.31
C SER A 260 4.83 -32.41 -65.55
N ASN A 261 3.74 -31.75 -65.98
CA ASN A 261 2.84 -31.96 -67.14
C ASN A 261 1.78 -33.10 -66.99
N GLY A 262 0.51 -32.94 -67.42
CA GLY A 262 -0.20 -31.75 -67.93
C GLY A 262 -1.70 -31.98 -68.23
N SER A 263 -2.51 -30.91 -68.15
CA SER A 263 -3.97 -30.82 -68.48
C SER A 263 -4.27 -31.04 -69.98
N PRO A 264 -5.51 -31.40 -70.47
CA PRO A 264 -6.73 -30.54 -70.34
C PRO A 264 -8.18 -31.13 -70.51
N ARG A 265 -9.17 -30.44 -69.87
CA ARG A 265 -10.62 -30.23 -70.25
C ARG A 265 -11.51 -31.51 -70.46
N HIS A 266 -12.86 -31.50 -70.42
CA HIS A 266 -13.92 -30.54 -70.79
C HIS A 266 -15.27 -30.90 -70.10
N ASP A 267 -16.30 -30.03 -70.21
CA ASP A 267 -17.77 -30.31 -70.17
C ASP A 267 -18.50 -30.77 -68.88
N LEU A 268 -19.81 -30.55 -68.65
CA LEU A 268 -20.81 -29.49 -69.03
C LEU A 268 -22.14 -29.72 -68.23
N ILE A 269 -23.03 -28.71 -68.14
CA ILE A 269 -24.53 -28.83 -68.09
C ILE A 269 -25.22 -29.39 -66.79
N ARG A 270 -26.41 -28.94 -66.30
CA ARG A 270 -27.31 -27.79 -66.61
C ARG A 270 -28.59 -27.66 -65.72
N SER A 271 -28.80 -26.51 -65.05
CA SER A 271 -30.12 -25.83 -64.79
C SER A 271 -31.16 -26.46 -63.81
N ARG A 272 -32.25 -25.78 -63.37
CA ARG A 272 -32.99 -24.67 -64.04
C ARG A 272 -33.91 -23.76 -63.16
N THR A 273 -34.00 -22.47 -63.57
CA THR A 273 -35.09 -21.45 -63.39
C THR A 273 -35.40 -21.00 -61.93
N GLU A 274 -35.34 -19.71 -61.54
CA GLU A 274 -35.98 -18.44 -62.04
C GLU A 274 -37.48 -18.35 -61.69
N VAL A 275 -38.12 -17.19 -61.44
CA VAL A 275 -37.95 -15.77 -61.86
C VAL A 275 -38.29 -14.84 -60.67
N GLY A 276 -37.86 -13.57 -60.48
CA GLY A 276 -36.96 -12.67 -61.22
C GLY A 276 -37.58 -11.27 -61.47
N LEU A 277 -36.88 -10.17 -61.12
CA LEU A 277 -36.83 -8.85 -61.83
C LEU A 277 -36.23 -7.70 -60.96
N TYR A 278 -35.30 -6.96 -61.57
CA TYR A 278 -34.76 -5.63 -61.22
C TYR A 278 -35.27 -4.61 -62.29
N PRO A 279 -34.89 -3.31 -62.36
CA PRO A 279 -33.95 -2.49 -61.58
C PRO A 279 -34.67 -1.22 -60.99
N SER A 280 -34.11 -0.02 -60.73
CA SER A 280 -32.84 0.65 -61.12
C SER A 280 -32.61 1.97 -60.35
N LEU A 281 -31.33 2.33 -60.12
CA LEU A 281 -30.72 3.69 -60.15
C LEU A 281 -31.29 4.81 -59.22
N GLU A 282 -30.54 5.82 -58.73
CA GLU A 282 -29.09 6.05 -58.68
C GLU A 282 -28.70 7.06 -57.57
N SER A 283 -27.39 7.31 -57.48
CA SER A 283 -26.59 8.40 -56.89
C SER A 283 -27.19 9.84 -56.79
N ILE A 284 -26.61 10.88 -56.13
CA ILE A 284 -25.21 11.13 -55.70
C ILE A 284 -25.10 12.31 -54.68
N ASN A 285 -23.91 12.54 -54.12
CA ASN A 285 -23.38 13.75 -53.45
C ASN A 285 -23.81 14.21 -52.03
N THR A 286 -22.78 14.58 -51.26
CA THR A 286 -22.70 15.45 -50.06
C THR A 286 -22.33 16.90 -50.50
N PRO A 287 -22.01 17.96 -49.67
CA PRO A 287 -21.69 17.97 -48.22
C PRO A 287 -22.06 19.24 -47.37
N SER A 288 -21.65 19.18 -46.07
CA SER A 288 -21.09 20.28 -45.24
C SER A 288 -21.93 21.35 -44.50
N ARG A 289 -21.70 21.36 -43.17
CA ARG A 289 -21.43 22.48 -42.21
C ARG A 289 -22.55 23.41 -41.64
N LEU A 290 -22.62 23.38 -40.29
CA LEU A 290 -22.63 24.49 -39.29
C LEU A 290 -23.68 25.64 -39.46
N TYR A 291 -24.47 26.02 -38.45
CA TYR A 291 -24.05 26.72 -37.21
C TYR A 291 -25.26 26.96 -36.23
N GLU A 292 -25.06 27.74 -35.15
CA GLU A 292 -25.96 28.18 -34.05
C GLU A 292 -27.35 28.78 -34.42
N SER A 293 -28.32 29.07 -33.52
CA SER A 293 -28.70 28.68 -32.13
C SER A 293 -29.96 29.50 -31.70
N CYS A 294 -30.40 29.36 -30.43
CA CYS A 294 -31.35 30.21 -29.66
C CYS A 294 -32.88 30.06 -29.86
N GLY A 295 -33.60 29.89 -28.72
CA GLY A 295 -35.08 29.98 -28.64
C GLY A 295 -35.72 29.30 -27.40
N ARG A 296 -36.18 30.08 -26.42
CA ARG A 296 -37.02 29.68 -25.24
C ARG A 296 -38.20 30.67 -25.14
N PRO A 297 -39.27 30.50 -24.31
CA PRO A 297 -39.43 29.70 -23.08
C PRO A 297 -40.55 28.62 -23.21
N THR A 298 -41.46 28.20 -22.30
CA THR A 298 -41.92 28.66 -20.96
C THR A 298 -42.73 27.59 -20.17
N ARG A 299 -42.79 27.75 -18.82
CA ARG A 299 -43.89 27.40 -17.86
C ARG A 299 -44.50 25.96 -17.83
N THR A 300 -44.18 25.15 -16.80
CA THR A 300 -44.93 24.89 -15.52
C THR A 300 -46.28 24.16 -15.67
N SER A 301 -46.60 23.06 -14.97
CA SER A 301 -46.48 22.76 -13.51
C SER A 301 -46.21 21.26 -13.23
N ARG A 302 -45.55 20.80 -12.14
CA ARG A 302 -46.08 20.47 -10.77
C ARG A 302 -47.37 19.61 -10.80
N SER A 303 -47.55 18.52 -10.04
CA SER A 303 -46.90 18.00 -8.79
C SER A 303 -47.12 16.45 -8.64
N SER A 304 -46.26 15.64 -7.98
CA SER A 304 -46.30 15.20 -6.55
C SER A 304 -47.58 14.38 -6.17
N ILE A 305 -47.60 13.24 -5.43
CA ILE A 305 -46.59 12.35 -4.80
C ILE A 305 -47.27 11.08 -4.18
N ASP A 306 -46.50 10.01 -3.91
CA ASP A 306 -46.69 8.85 -2.99
C ASP A 306 -47.91 7.87 -3.02
N SER A 307 -47.62 6.61 -3.40
CA SER A 307 -47.45 5.39 -2.54
C SER A 307 -48.57 4.76 -1.66
N TRP A 308 -48.49 3.41 -1.55
CA TRP A 308 -49.07 2.45 -0.55
C TRP A 308 -50.52 1.90 -0.67
N ASP A 309 -50.59 0.66 -1.19
CA ASP A 309 -51.24 -0.58 -0.66
C ASP A 309 -52.72 -0.79 -0.19
N GLU A 310 -53.14 -2.05 -0.42
CA GLU A 310 -54.15 -2.92 0.22
C GLU A 310 -55.71 -2.84 0.02
N PHE A 311 -56.26 -3.99 -0.40
CA PHE A 311 -57.60 -4.63 -0.21
C PHE A 311 -58.95 -3.90 -0.50
N GLY A 312 -59.84 -4.53 -1.30
CA GLY A 312 -61.29 -4.17 -1.20
C GLY A 312 -62.44 -4.65 -2.14
N ARG A 313 -62.41 -5.80 -2.86
CA ARG A 313 -63.58 -6.50 -3.50
C ARG A 313 -64.57 -5.73 -4.45
N ARG A 314 -64.67 -6.19 -5.72
CA ARG A 314 -65.89 -6.46 -6.57
C ARG A 314 -65.39 -6.75 -8.01
N SER A 315 -66.08 -7.42 -8.95
CA SER A 315 -67.19 -8.41 -8.98
C SER A 315 -67.45 -8.81 -10.46
N GLN A 316 -68.02 -10.00 -10.72
CA GLN A 316 -68.60 -10.49 -12.01
C GLN A 316 -67.67 -10.95 -13.18
N ASN A 317 -67.98 -12.17 -13.64
CA ASN A 317 -67.99 -12.72 -15.02
C ASN A 317 -66.68 -12.72 -15.86
N SER A 318 -66.08 -13.89 -16.17
CA SER A 318 -66.43 -14.84 -17.26
C SER A 318 -65.95 -14.35 -18.65
N TRP A 319 -65.17 -15.10 -19.44
CA TRP A 319 -65.05 -16.57 -19.58
C TRP A 319 -63.59 -17.09 -19.65
N HIS A 320 -63.40 -18.39 -19.37
CA HIS A 320 -62.25 -19.20 -19.83
C HIS A 320 -62.52 -19.72 -21.26
N ASP A 321 -61.59 -20.27 -22.05
CA ASP A 321 -60.88 -21.57 -21.91
C ASP A 321 -59.86 -21.64 -23.09
N LEU A 322 -58.81 -22.48 -23.19
CA LEU A 322 -58.48 -23.80 -22.65
C LEU A 322 -56.99 -23.91 -22.27
N SER A 323 -56.68 -24.73 -21.27
CA SER A 323 -55.44 -25.52 -21.23
C SER A 323 -55.80 -26.98 -20.90
N ARG A 324 -54.90 -27.93 -21.23
CA ARG A 324 -55.14 -29.35 -20.96
C ARG A 324 -53.83 -30.09 -20.71
N ASN A 325 -53.79 -30.80 -19.59
CA ASN A 325 -52.74 -31.73 -19.20
C ASN A 325 -53.38 -33.09 -18.86
N ASP A 326 -52.55 -34.08 -18.55
CA ASP A 326 -52.94 -35.46 -18.20
C ASP A 326 -53.90 -35.56 -17.00
N ASP A 327 -54.68 -36.65 -16.93
CA ASP A 327 -54.35 -37.75 -16.00
C ASP A 327 -55.13 -39.05 -16.28
N ALA A 328 -54.73 -40.16 -15.64
CA ALA A 328 -55.22 -41.51 -15.90
C ALA A 328 -56.40 -41.98 -15.01
N VAL A 329 -57.18 -42.97 -15.48
CA VAL A 329 -58.21 -43.70 -14.70
C VAL A 329 -58.17 -45.20 -15.04
N THR A 330 -58.51 -46.08 -14.08
CA THR A 330 -58.36 -47.54 -14.19
C THR A 330 -59.58 -48.33 -13.68
N ILE A 331 -60.10 -49.24 -14.53
CA ILE A 331 -60.91 -50.45 -14.23
C ILE A 331 -62.41 -50.37 -13.83
N SER A 332 -63.18 -51.33 -14.39
CA SER A 332 -64.50 -51.90 -14.00
C SER A 332 -65.82 -51.14 -14.26
N GLY A 333 -66.78 -51.81 -14.94
CA GLY A 333 -68.18 -51.33 -15.01
C GLY A 333 -69.16 -51.91 -16.05
N LEU A 334 -69.24 -53.24 -16.23
CA LEU A 334 -70.38 -54.02 -16.81
C LEU A 334 -71.41 -53.36 -17.77
N ALA A 335 -71.46 -53.79 -19.05
CA ALA A 335 -72.72 -54.03 -19.80
C ALA A 335 -72.53 -54.86 -21.10
N MET A 336 -73.42 -55.85 -21.31
CA MET A 336 -73.78 -56.52 -22.59
C MET A 336 -75.17 -55.98 -23.02
N PRO A 337 -75.80 -56.34 -24.18
CA PRO A 337 -75.47 -57.29 -25.25
C PRO A 337 -75.18 -56.58 -26.60
N HIS A 338 -75.11 -57.16 -27.81
CA HIS A 338 -75.40 -58.48 -28.43
C HIS A 338 -74.23 -58.86 -29.40
N GLY A 339 -74.12 -60.04 -30.02
CA GLY A 339 -74.92 -61.28 -30.00
C GLY A 339 -74.52 -62.16 -31.19
N MET A 340 -73.87 -63.30 -30.93
CA MET A 340 -73.41 -64.25 -31.95
C MET A 340 -74.54 -65.19 -32.39
N GLN A 341 -74.47 -65.68 -33.63
CA GLN A 341 -75.37 -66.73 -34.13
C GLN A 341 -74.60 -67.67 -35.05
N GLU A 342 -74.29 -68.87 -34.54
CA GLU A 342 -73.86 -70.01 -35.35
C GLU A 342 -75.09 -70.68 -36.00
N PRO A 343 -74.95 -71.34 -37.16
CA PRO A 343 -75.93 -72.28 -37.67
C PRO A 343 -75.65 -73.69 -37.10
N ASP A 344 -76.65 -74.31 -36.49
CA ASP A 344 -76.54 -75.66 -35.93
C ASP A 344 -76.26 -76.74 -36.99
N ASP A 345 -75.51 -77.76 -36.59
CA ASP A 345 -75.35 -79.02 -37.32
C ASP A 345 -76.52 -79.99 -37.00
N GLU A 346 -76.55 -81.11 -37.72
CA GLU A 346 -77.54 -82.21 -37.62
C GLU A 346 -78.98 -81.95 -38.11
N ASN A 347 -79.29 -82.54 -39.28
CA ASN A 347 -80.46 -83.43 -39.33
C ASN A 347 -80.26 -84.57 -40.34
N PHE A 348 -79.94 -85.76 -39.84
CA PHE A 348 -79.84 -86.98 -40.65
C PHE A 348 -81.24 -87.55 -40.94
N SER A 349 -81.62 -87.69 -42.21
CA SER A 349 -82.80 -88.47 -42.62
C SER A 349 -82.70 -88.95 -44.06
N SER A 350 -82.50 -90.25 -44.24
CA SER A 350 -82.63 -90.94 -45.54
C SER A 350 -84.04 -91.48 -45.73
N PRO A 351 -84.59 -91.40 -46.94
CA PRO A 351 -85.55 -92.40 -47.42
C PRO A 351 -84.90 -93.38 -48.40
N SER A 352 -85.31 -94.63 -48.24
CA SER A 352 -85.04 -95.83 -49.03
C SER A 352 -85.13 -95.68 -50.57
N HIS A 353 -84.31 -96.49 -51.25
CA HIS A 353 -84.59 -97.02 -52.59
C HIS A 353 -86.07 -97.45 -52.74
N GLU A 354 -86.62 -97.22 -53.93
CA GLU A 354 -87.36 -98.26 -54.65
C GLU A 354 -86.99 -98.19 -56.14
N LEU A 355 -87.25 -99.26 -56.91
CA LEU A 355 -86.66 -99.44 -58.24
C LEU A 355 -87.57 -98.99 -59.37
N GLU A 356 -86.99 -98.33 -60.38
CA GLU A 356 -87.24 -98.71 -61.78
C GLU A 356 -86.03 -98.36 -62.68
N ASN A 357 -85.80 -99.17 -63.71
CA ASN A 357 -84.66 -99.16 -64.64
C ASN A 357 -85.26 -99.61 -66.01
N PRO A 358 -84.77 -99.19 -67.20
CA PRO A 358 -83.36 -99.00 -67.53
C PRO A 358 -82.97 -97.71 -68.28
N GLY A 359 -81.71 -97.28 -68.14
CA GLY A 359 -81.16 -96.13 -68.88
C GLY A 359 -79.64 -96.02 -68.84
N VAL A 360 -78.92 -97.05 -69.31
CA VAL A 360 -77.46 -97.17 -69.16
C VAL A 360 -76.69 -96.31 -70.17
N ASP A 361 -76.47 -95.02 -69.82
CA ASP A 361 -75.25 -94.26 -70.19
C ASP A 361 -75.07 -92.96 -69.35
N ALA A 362 -76.18 -92.34 -68.90
CA ALA A 362 -76.14 -90.97 -68.37
C ALA A 362 -75.45 -90.79 -66.99
N ASN A 363 -75.60 -91.74 -66.06
CA ASN A 363 -75.24 -91.53 -64.65
C ASN A 363 -73.74 -91.40 -64.36
N ALA A 364 -72.87 -92.09 -65.12
CA ALA A 364 -71.42 -92.03 -64.89
C ALA A 364 -70.87 -90.61 -65.10
N ASN A 365 -71.44 -89.86 -66.04
CA ASN A 365 -71.05 -88.48 -66.34
C ASN A 365 -71.46 -87.50 -65.23
N ILE A 366 -72.57 -87.76 -64.52
CA ILE A 366 -73.03 -86.91 -63.41
C ILE A 366 -72.13 -87.10 -62.19
N TYR A 367 -71.86 -88.36 -61.78
CA TYR A 367 -70.97 -88.63 -60.65
C TYR A 367 -69.54 -88.14 -60.91
N ARG A 368 -68.99 -88.34 -62.12
CA ARG A 368 -67.67 -87.81 -62.47
C ARG A 368 -67.60 -86.29 -62.33
N ARG A 369 -68.60 -85.55 -62.85
CA ARG A 369 -68.67 -84.08 -62.74
C ARG A 369 -68.84 -83.60 -61.30
N LEU A 370 -69.55 -84.35 -60.45
CA LEU A 370 -69.65 -84.05 -59.02
C LEU A 370 -68.30 -84.23 -58.30
N THR A 371 -67.58 -85.32 -58.59
CA THR A 371 -66.23 -85.55 -58.03
C THR A 371 -65.23 -84.49 -58.51
N GLU A 372 -65.28 -84.12 -59.80
CA GLU A 372 -64.48 -83.03 -60.36
C GLU A 372 -64.76 -81.70 -59.65
N ALA A 373 -66.02 -81.28 -59.55
CA ALA A 373 -66.42 -80.05 -58.86
C ALA A 373 -66.07 -80.04 -57.36
N LEU A 374 -66.13 -81.19 -56.67
CA LEU A 374 -65.70 -81.30 -55.27
C LEU A 374 -64.18 -81.14 -55.14
N SER A 375 -63.39 -81.70 -56.07
CA SER A 375 -61.94 -81.54 -56.07
C SER A 375 -61.49 -80.11 -56.42
N GLU A 376 -62.19 -79.44 -57.34
CA GLU A 376 -62.01 -78.01 -57.64
C GLU A 376 -62.35 -77.15 -56.42
N ALA A 377 -63.46 -77.42 -55.74
CA ALA A 377 -63.86 -76.69 -54.52
C ALA A 377 -62.85 -76.87 -53.37
N GLU A 378 -62.29 -78.07 -53.18
CA GLU A 378 -61.24 -78.31 -52.18
C GLU A 378 -59.92 -77.62 -52.54
N GLN A 379 -59.55 -77.59 -53.83
CA GLN A 379 -58.41 -76.81 -54.31
C GLN A 379 -58.62 -75.30 -54.08
N TYR A 380 -59.76 -74.73 -54.46
CA TYR A 380 -60.07 -73.32 -54.23
C TYR A 380 -60.11 -72.97 -52.73
N LYS A 381 -60.61 -73.87 -51.88
CA LYS A 381 -60.54 -73.69 -50.41
C LYS A 381 -59.09 -73.64 -49.92
N LYS A 382 -58.21 -74.51 -50.42
CA LYS A 382 -56.78 -74.52 -50.08
C LYS A 382 -56.07 -73.24 -50.56
N GLU A 383 -56.34 -72.81 -51.80
CA GLU A 383 -55.80 -71.56 -52.36
C GLU A 383 -56.26 -70.34 -51.56
N ALA A 384 -57.55 -70.29 -51.16
CA ALA A 384 -58.09 -69.22 -50.32
C ALA A 384 -57.46 -69.20 -48.91
N HIS A 385 -57.19 -70.36 -48.29
CA HIS A 385 -56.46 -70.42 -47.03
C HIS A 385 -55.00 -69.98 -47.17
N GLU A 386 -54.31 -70.35 -48.25
CA GLU A 386 -52.92 -69.92 -48.49
C GLU A 386 -52.82 -68.42 -48.77
N GLU A 387 -53.78 -67.86 -49.53
CA GLU A 387 -53.92 -66.42 -49.76
C GLU A 387 -54.28 -65.65 -48.48
N SER A 388 -55.17 -66.19 -47.64
CA SER A 388 -55.46 -65.63 -46.32
C SER A 388 -54.23 -65.61 -45.41
N ALA A 389 -53.43 -66.68 -45.40
CA ALA A 389 -52.18 -66.74 -44.65
C ALA A 389 -51.12 -65.75 -45.16
N LYS A 390 -51.05 -65.53 -46.49
CA LYS A 390 -50.19 -64.49 -47.10
C LYS A 390 -50.61 -63.08 -46.68
N ARG A 391 -51.92 -62.79 -46.65
CA ARG A 391 -52.47 -61.50 -46.21
C ARG A 391 -52.20 -61.24 -44.73
N LEU A 392 -52.50 -62.19 -43.85
CA LEU A 392 -52.23 -62.07 -42.41
C LEU A 392 -50.73 -61.86 -42.14
N ARG A 393 -49.84 -62.51 -42.92
CA ARG A 393 -48.40 -62.28 -42.84
C ARG A 393 -48.01 -60.87 -43.29
N ALA A 394 -48.55 -60.39 -44.41
CA ALA A 394 -48.31 -59.03 -44.88
C ALA A 394 -48.83 -57.95 -43.91
N GLU A 395 -49.96 -58.21 -43.24
CA GLU A 395 -50.51 -57.35 -42.17
C GLU A 395 -49.59 -57.32 -40.94
N LEU A 396 -49.05 -58.47 -40.51
CA LEU A 396 -48.08 -58.54 -39.41
C LEU A 396 -46.74 -57.86 -39.76
N ASP A 397 -46.23 -58.08 -40.97
CA ASP A 397 -45.00 -57.44 -41.47
C ASP A 397 -45.20 -55.90 -41.58
N MET A 398 -46.39 -55.45 -42.00
CA MET A 398 -46.76 -54.03 -42.05
C MET A 398 -46.92 -53.41 -40.65
N ALA A 399 -47.54 -54.12 -39.70
CA ALA A 399 -47.68 -53.68 -38.31
C ALA A 399 -46.31 -53.56 -37.62
N SER A 400 -45.39 -54.50 -37.88
CA SER A 400 -44.00 -54.44 -37.44
C SER A 400 -43.26 -53.23 -38.03
N ALA A 401 -43.41 -52.99 -39.34
CA ALA A 401 -42.82 -51.81 -39.99
C ALA A 401 -43.35 -50.48 -39.40
N LEU A 402 -44.65 -50.38 -39.12
CA LEU A 402 -45.26 -49.22 -38.46
C LEU A 402 -44.74 -49.04 -37.02
N GLY A 403 -44.55 -50.12 -36.26
CA GLY A 403 -43.92 -50.08 -34.94
C GLY A 403 -42.50 -49.51 -34.98
N ASN A 404 -41.67 -50.00 -35.90
CA ASN A 404 -40.30 -49.50 -36.08
C ASN A 404 -40.26 -48.01 -36.48
N VAL A 405 -41.18 -47.56 -37.34
CA VAL A 405 -41.30 -46.14 -37.71
C VAL A 405 -41.73 -45.29 -36.51
N TYR A 406 -42.61 -45.80 -35.64
CA TYR A 406 -43.03 -45.11 -34.42
C TYR A 406 -41.88 -45.00 -33.40
N GLU A 407 -41.06 -46.04 -33.22
CA GLU A 407 -39.87 -45.97 -32.35
C GLU A 407 -38.84 -44.94 -32.86
N LEU A 408 -38.57 -44.92 -34.16
CA LEU A 408 -37.69 -43.92 -34.79
C LEU A 408 -38.22 -42.49 -34.61
N TYR A 409 -39.53 -42.28 -34.76
CA TYR A 409 -40.18 -40.99 -34.51
C TYR A 409 -40.05 -40.55 -33.04
N GLN A 410 -40.22 -41.47 -32.10
CA GLN A 410 -40.01 -41.20 -30.67
C GLN A 410 -38.53 -40.93 -30.34
N GLN A 411 -37.59 -41.56 -31.03
CA GLN A 411 -36.16 -41.27 -30.89
C GLN A 411 -35.81 -39.87 -31.43
N GLU A 412 -36.33 -39.49 -32.59
CA GLU A 412 -36.18 -38.15 -33.19
C GLU A 412 -36.68 -37.05 -32.24
N ILE A 413 -37.86 -37.22 -31.64
CA ILE A 413 -38.42 -36.27 -30.64
C ILE A 413 -37.48 -36.11 -29.44
N ARG A 414 -36.97 -37.22 -28.88
CA ARG A 414 -36.05 -37.18 -27.73
C ARG A 414 -34.75 -36.46 -28.10
N GLN A 415 -34.19 -36.75 -29.27
CA GLN A 415 -32.96 -36.10 -29.74
C GLN A 415 -33.15 -34.59 -29.95
N ARG A 416 -34.26 -34.16 -30.56
CA ARG A 416 -34.61 -32.73 -30.70
C ARG A 416 -34.70 -32.04 -29.34
N LYS A 417 -35.43 -32.62 -28.39
CA LYS A 417 -35.55 -32.06 -27.04
C LYS A 417 -34.18 -31.90 -26.35
N THR A 418 -33.31 -32.90 -26.43
CA THR A 418 -31.95 -32.78 -25.86
C THR A 418 -31.10 -31.73 -26.58
N ILE A 419 -31.27 -31.54 -27.89
CA ILE A 419 -30.60 -30.47 -28.65
C ILE A 419 -31.13 -29.09 -28.24
N GLU A 420 -32.44 -28.93 -28.09
CA GLU A 420 -33.10 -27.69 -27.63
C GLU A 420 -32.68 -27.32 -26.20
N GLU A 421 -32.66 -28.29 -25.28
CA GLU A 421 -32.17 -28.11 -23.90
C GLU A 421 -30.68 -27.73 -23.86
N THR A 422 -29.85 -28.33 -24.73
CA THR A 422 -28.42 -28.00 -24.84
C THR A 422 -28.22 -26.59 -25.43
N LEU A 423 -29.01 -26.22 -26.43
CA LEU A 423 -28.91 -24.91 -27.08
C LEU A 423 -29.34 -23.79 -26.13
N ALA A 424 -30.45 -23.94 -25.41
CA ALA A 424 -30.88 -22.98 -24.39
C ALA A 424 -29.82 -22.80 -23.28
N SER A 425 -29.15 -23.89 -22.87
CA SER A 425 -28.03 -23.82 -21.91
C SER A 425 -26.83 -23.05 -22.47
N GLN A 426 -26.51 -23.21 -23.75
CA GLN A 426 -25.42 -22.48 -24.41
C GLN A 426 -25.76 -21.00 -24.63
N GLU A 427 -27.01 -20.67 -24.97
CA GLU A 427 -27.47 -19.28 -25.06
C GLU A 427 -27.37 -18.57 -23.71
N GLN A 428 -27.73 -19.24 -22.60
CA GLN A 428 -27.57 -18.70 -21.25
C GLN A 428 -26.10 -18.49 -20.85
N GLU A 429 -25.21 -19.43 -21.18
CA GLU A 429 -23.77 -19.29 -20.93
C GLU A 429 -23.17 -18.13 -21.74
N ILE A 430 -23.55 -18.00 -23.01
CA ILE A 430 -23.14 -16.89 -23.89
C ILE A 430 -23.63 -15.53 -23.33
N GLU A 431 -24.85 -15.44 -22.81
CA GLU A 431 -25.39 -14.17 -22.28
C GLU A 431 -24.68 -13.73 -21.00
N GLU A 432 -24.36 -14.66 -20.09
CA GLU A 432 -23.57 -14.35 -18.89
C GLU A 432 -22.12 -13.95 -19.26
N ILE A 433 -21.52 -14.57 -20.29
CA ILE A 433 -20.21 -14.17 -20.81
C ILE A 433 -20.25 -12.75 -21.40
N LYS A 434 -21.30 -12.37 -22.14
CA LYS A 434 -21.49 -10.96 -22.59
C LYS A 434 -21.59 -10.02 -21.40
N ARG A 435 -22.42 -10.34 -20.41
CA ARG A 435 -22.62 -9.51 -19.22
C ARG A 435 -21.33 -9.30 -18.43
N GLN A 436 -20.48 -10.33 -18.32
CA GLN A 436 -19.14 -10.21 -17.72
C GLN A 436 -18.20 -9.36 -18.58
N TYR A 437 -18.22 -9.53 -19.91
CA TYR A 437 -17.44 -8.72 -20.84
C TYR A 437 -17.80 -7.22 -20.73
N ASP A 438 -19.09 -6.88 -20.69
CA ASP A 438 -19.56 -5.49 -20.60
C ASP A 438 -19.14 -4.83 -19.28
N VAL A 439 -19.24 -5.54 -18.15
CA VAL A 439 -18.73 -5.07 -16.85
C VAL A 439 -17.22 -4.83 -16.92
N THR A 440 -16.45 -5.81 -17.41
CA THR A 440 -14.98 -5.66 -17.55
C THR A 440 -14.59 -4.54 -18.52
N SER A 441 -15.39 -4.32 -19.58
CA SER A 441 -15.18 -3.24 -20.55
C SER A 441 -15.38 -1.85 -19.94
N ASN A 442 -16.39 -1.70 -19.07
CA ASN A 442 -16.66 -0.46 -18.34
C ASN A 442 -15.59 -0.19 -17.27
N GLU A 443 -15.21 -1.18 -16.46
CA GLU A 443 -14.09 -1.05 -15.51
C GLU A 443 -12.78 -0.65 -16.22
N LEU A 444 -12.53 -1.22 -17.39
CA LEU A 444 -11.39 -0.90 -18.25
C LEU A 444 -11.52 0.48 -18.93
N HIS A 445 -12.70 1.10 -18.96
CA HIS A 445 -12.89 2.49 -19.38
C HIS A 445 -12.56 3.45 -18.24
N ASP A 446 -13.13 3.23 -17.05
CA ASP A 446 -12.90 4.03 -15.85
C ASP A 446 -11.40 4.09 -15.49
N VAL A 447 -10.71 2.95 -15.54
CA VAL A 447 -9.25 2.87 -15.30
C VAL A 447 -8.44 3.65 -16.34
N LYS A 448 -8.92 3.79 -17.58
CA LYS A 448 -8.25 4.63 -18.60
C LYS A 448 -8.47 6.12 -18.36
N GLU A 449 -9.66 6.53 -17.91
CA GLU A 449 -9.90 7.93 -17.53
C GLU A 449 -9.08 8.32 -16.30
N GLN A 450 -9.07 7.48 -15.26
CA GLN A 450 -8.21 7.68 -14.09
C GLN A 450 -6.72 7.75 -14.46
N LYS A 451 -6.27 6.88 -15.37
CA LYS A 451 -4.90 6.94 -15.91
C LYS A 451 -4.61 8.28 -16.60
N LEU A 452 -5.51 8.78 -17.46
CA LEU A 452 -5.32 10.06 -18.17
C LEU A 452 -5.24 11.24 -17.19
N VAL A 453 -6.05 11.25 -16.14
CA VAL A 453 -5.99 12.27 -15.07
C VAL A 453 -4.64 12.23 -14.36
N LEU A 454 -4.12 11.04 -14.05
CA LEU A 454 -2.80 10.88 -13.42
C LEU A 454 -1.65 11.29 -14.36
N GLU A 455 -1.70 10.96 -15.65
CA GLU A 455 -0.70 11.39 -16.64
C GLU A 455 -0.71 12.92 -16.82
N GLN A 456 -1.87 13.58 -16.75
CA GLN A 456 -1.97 15.04 -16.71
C GLN A 456 -1.35 15.61 -15.43
N GLN A 457 -1.71 15.10 -14.24
CA GLN A 457 -1.15 15.57 -12.97
C GLN A 457 0.38 15.45 -12.90
N ILE A 458 0.95 14.34 -13.40
CA ILE A 458 2.41 14.16 -13.52
C ILE A 458 3.03 15.22 -14.43
N THR A 459 2.36 15.57 -15.53
CA THR A 459 2.82 16.62 -16.47
C THR A 459 2.78 18.01 -15.85
N GLU A 460 1.72 18.33 -15.10
CA GLU A 460 1.58 19.59 -14.36
C GLU A 460 2.64 19.71 -13.25
N MET A 461 2.89 18.63 -12.50
CA MET A 461 3.96 18.56 -11.50
C MET A 461 5.36 18.73 -12.12
N ALA A 462 5.64 18.08 -13.25
CA ALA A 462 6.92 18.24 -13.95
C ALA A 462 7.15 19.68 -14.44
N SER A 463 6.10 20.36 -14.90
CA SER A 463 6.16 21.77 -15.27
C SER A 463 6.44 22.66 -14.05
N ALA A 464 5.81 22.38 -12.90
CA ALA A 464 6.04 23.11 -11.66
C ALA A 464 7.47 22.90 -11.11
N ILE A 465 8.01 21.68 -11.16
CA ILE A 465 9.39 21.38 -10.74
C ILE A 465 10.38 22.24 -11.53
N LYS A 466 10.22 22.33 -12.86
CA LYS A 466 11.09 23.15 -13.72
C LYS A 466 11.03 24.65 -13.39
N ASP A 467 9.84 25.18 -13.09
CA ASP A 467 9.65 26.56 -12.63
C ASP A 467 10.28 26.82 -11.24
N TYR A 468 10.33 25.81 -10.36
CA TYR A 468 11.10 25.88 -9.12
C TYR A 468 12.62 25.77 -9.33
N GLU A 469 13.11 24.91 -10.24
CA GLU A 469 14.53 24.80 -10.59
C GLU A 469 15.08 26.13 -11.14
N GLU A 470 14.35 26.79 -12.04
CA GLU A 470 14.72 28.11 -12.58
C GLU A 470 14.75 29.19 -11.48
N LYS A 471 13.85 29.12 -10.50
CA LYS A 471 13.83 30.03 -9.34
C LYS A 471 14.93 29.72 -8.32
N MET A 472 15.30 28.45 -8.15
CA MET A 472 16.42 28.03 -7.30
C MET A 472 17.73 28.60 -7.84
N ALA A 473 18.00 28.44 -9.14
CA ALA A 473 19.20 28.98 -9.79
C ALA A 473 19.28 30.53 -9.68
N ALA A 474 18.13 31.23 -9.80
CA ALA A 474 18.08 32.67 -9.61
C ALA A 474 18.36 33.10 -8.16
N ASN A 475 17.84 32.34 -7.18
CA ASN A 475 18.13 32.58 -5.75
C ASN A 475 19.58 32.24 -5.39
N GLU A 476 20.16 31.18 -5.95
CA GLU A 476 21.56 30.77 -5.72
C GLU A 476 22.54 31.87 -6.18
N TYR A 477 22.31 32.46 -7.36
CA TYR A 477 23.06 33.63 -7.83
C TYR A 477 22.93 34.83 -6.88
N LEU A 478 21.72 35.11 -6.39
CA LEU A 478 21.49 36.17 -5.40
C LEU A 478 22.20 35.87 -4.05
N THR A 479 22.21 34.61 -3.62
CA THR A 479 22.93 34.16 -2.42
C THR A 479 24.45 34.35 -2.59
N GLN A 480 25.02 34.02 -3.75
CA GLN A 480 26.44 34.25 -4.02
C GLN A 480 26.81 35.75 -3.99
N MET A 481 25.95 36.65 -4.51
CA MET A 481 26.17 38.09 -4.34
C MET A 481 26.13 38.51 -2.86
N LEU A 482 25.10 38.08 -2.11
CA LEU A 482 24.94 38.43 -0.70
C LEU A 482 26.07 37.87 0.18
N GLN A 483 26.58 36.68 -0.15
CA GLN A 483 27.78 36.09 0.46
C GLN A 483 29.02 36.97 0.22
N THR A 484 29.23 37.40 -1.03
CA THR A 484 30.36 38.27 -1.42
C THR A 484 30.27 39.65 -0.74
N ASP A 485 29.08 40.26 -0.69
CA ASP A 485 28.84 41.52 0.02
C ASP A 485 29.03 41.36 1.54
N TYR A 486 28.63 40.23 2.12
CA TYR A 486 28.84 39.93 3.54
C TYR A 486 30.33 39.76 3.87
N GLU A 487 31.09 39.00 3.07
CA GLU A 487 32.54 38.83 3.23
C GLU A 487 33.27 40.19 3.12
N LYS A 488 32.86 41.05 2.19
CA LYS A 488 33.38 42.42 2.07
C LYS A 488 33.05 43.28 3.29
N LEU A 489 31.80 43.26 3.76
CA LEU A 489 31.39 43.97 4.98
C LEU A 489 32.10 43.44 6.23
N GLN A 490 32.42 42.14 6.27
CA GLN A 490 33.22 41.54 7.34
C GLN A 490 34.68 42.01 7.28
N GLN A 491 35.30 42.09 6.10
CA GLN A 491 36.64 42.70 5.95
C GLN A 491 36.64 44.19 6.36
N GLU A 492 35.63 44.96 5.97
CA GLU A 492 35.47 46.36 6.39
C GLU A 492 35.29 46.48 7.92
N ARG A 493 34.50 45.60 8.53
CA ARG A 493 34.34 45.48 10.00
C ARG A 493 35.67 45.15 10.68
N ASP A 494 36.38 44.14 10.21
CA ASP A 494 37.57 43.61 10.89
C ASP A 494 38.76 44.57 10.75
N ALA A 495 38.84 45.31 9.64
CA ALA A 495 39.73 46.47 9.52
C ALA A 495 39.37 47.59 10.51
N ALA A 496 38.09 47.96 10.62
CA ALA A 496 37.63 48.99 11.57
C ALA A 496 37.80 48.58 13.05
N VAL A 497 37.65 47.29 13.37
CA VAL A 497 37.95 46.74 14.70
C VAL A 497 39.45 46.81 14.97
N THR A 498 40.30 46.40 14.02
CA THR A 498 41.76 46.52 14.15
C THR A 498 42.21 47.97 14.37
N GLU A 499 41.62 48.93 13.66
CA GLU A 499 41.86 50.36 13.86
C GLU A 499 41.37 50.83 15.26
N ALA A 500 40.15 50.44 15.66
CA ALA A 500 39.59 50.78 16.97
C ALA A 500 40.39 50.18 18.14
N GLU A 501 40.96 48.99 17.99
CA GLU A 501 41.84 48.36 18.98
C GLU A 501 43.21 49.05 19.04
N GLY A 502 43.78 49.42 17.89
CA GLY A 502 44.97 50.27 17.78
C GLY A 502 44.78 51.71 18.29
N LEU A 503 43.54 52.13 18.53
CA LEU A 503 43.17 53.36 19.24
C LEU A 503 42.88 53.11 20.73
N ARG A 504 42.26 51.98 21.11
CA ARG A 504 42.03 51.57 22.50
C ARG A 504 43.33 51.35 23.28
N GLN A 505 44.32 50.66 22.71
CA GLN A 505 45.64 50.47 23.33
C GLN A 505 46.39 51.78 23.65
N LYS A 506 45.94 52.93 23.13
CA LYS A 506 46.51 54.26 23.44
C LYS A 506 45.75 54.99 24.55
N ASN A 507 44.66 54.43 25.07
CA ASN A 507 43.70 55.16 25.89
C ASN A 507 43.12 54.35 27.07
N ASP A 508 43.84 53.33 27.55
CA ASP A 508 43.48 52.58 28.75
C ASP A 508 43.71 53.41 30.03
N ASN A 509 42.72 54.22 30.38
CA ASN A 509 42.51 54.66 31.75
C ASN A 509 41.04 55.00 32.03
N LYS A 510 40.56 54.51 33.18
CA LYS A 510 39.28 54.81 33.88
C LYS A 510 37.97 54.16 33.39
N ILE A 511 37.50 53.31 34.32
CA ILE A 511 36.13 53.18 34.87
C ILE A 511 35.30 51.98 34.39
N SER A 512 34.79 51.26 35.40
CA SER A 512 33.83 50.18 35.32
C SER A 512 32.49 50.63 35.91
N ALA A 513 31.37 50.22 35.29
CA ALA A 513 30.05 50.16 35.91
C ALA A 513 29.16 49.16 35.13
N PRO A 514 28.44 48.24 35.79
CA PRO A 514 27.48 47.35 35.13
C PRO A 514 26.12 48.04 34.90
N LEU A 515 25.36 47.55 33.92
CA LEU A 515 23.99 47.99 33.61
C LEU A 515 22.99 46.81 33.71
N PRO A 516 21.67 47.07 33.86
CA PRO A 516 20.74 46.12 34.47
C PRO A 516 20.22 45.01 33.55
N ALA A 517 19.61 43.99 34.17
CA ALA A 517 18.97 42.88 33.47
C ALA A 517 17.58 43.24 32.93
N GLU A 518 17.48 43.52 31.61
CA GLU A 518 16.20 43.54 30.89
C GLU A 518 15.96 42.18 30.19
N THR A 519 15.09 41.34 30.77
CA THR A 519 14.91 39.94 30.35
C THR A 519 13.89 39.75 29.22
N LEU A 520 14.20 40.19 28.00
CA LEU A 520 13.53 39.73 26.77
C LEU A 520 14.55 39.28 25.72
N ASN A 521 14.66 37.96 25.55
CA ASN A 521 15.43 37.26 24.51
C ASN A 521 16.90 37.68 24.41
N THR A 522 17.75 37.14 25.29
CA THR A 522 19.20 37.30 25.15
C THR A 522 19.66 36.67 23.83
N GLU A 523 20.36 37.46 23.01
CA GLU A 523 21.06 36.97 21.83
C GLU A 523 22.42 36.40 22.26
N PHE A 524 22.73 35.18 21.80
CA PHE A 524 23.99 34.47 22.07
C PHE A 524 24.78 34.30 20.78
N SER A 525 26.11 34.39 20.87
CA SER A 525 27.01 34.06 19.75
C SER A 525 27.15 32.55 19.56
N TYR A 526 27.52 32.11 18.35
CA TYR A 526 27.86 30.70 18.06
C TYR A 526 28.96 30.21 19.02
N PHE A 527 29.99 31.03 19.24
CA PHE A 527 31.13 30.73 20.11
C PHE A 527 30.75 30.56 21.60
N GLU A 528 29.68 31.22 22.08
CA GLU A 528 29.14 30.94 23.42
C GLU A 528 28.45 29.58 23.49
N LEU A 529 27.72 29.17 22.45
CA LEU A 529 27.06 27.86 22.42
C LEU A 529 28.07 26.72 22.26
N GLU A 530 29.08 26.90 21.42
CA GLU A 530 30.17 25.96 21.20
C GLU A 530 30.94 25.70 22.50
N GLN A 531 31.38 26.75 23.20
CA GLN A 531 32.03 26.61 24.52
C GLN A 531 31.09 25.98 25.56
N ALA A 532 29.82 26.40 25.62
CA ALA A 532 28.88 25.87 26.60
C ALA A 532 28.54 24.39 26.40
N THR A 533 28.86 23.80 25.24
CA THR A 533 28.59 22.41 24.87
C THR A 533 29.87 21.61 24.55
N GLU A 534 31.04 22.11 24.99
CA GLU A 534 32.36 21.47 24.79
C GLU A 534 32.67 21.15 23.31
N GLY A 535 32.23 22.00 22.38
CA GLY A 535 32.35 21.78 20.93
C GLY A 535 31.21 20.94 20.33
N PHE A 536 30.01 21.03 20.89
CA PHE A 536 28.84 20.19 20.57
C PHE A 536 29.12 18.69 20.75
N ASP A 537 29.79 18.34 21.85
CA ASP A 537 30.20 16.96 22.14
C ASP A 537 28.99 16.01 22.23
N GLU A 538 29.04 14.90 21.48
CA GLU A 538 27.96 13.90 21.44
C GLU A 538 27.70 13.24 22.82
N ARG A 539 28.65 13.28 23.76
CA ARG A 539 28.46 12.86 25.17
C ARG A 539 27.54 13.80 25.95
N LEU A 540 27.37 15.05 25.48
CA LEU A 540 26.45 16.04 26.02
C LEU A 540 25.11 16.09 25.25
N LYS A 541 24.97 15.34 24.15
CA LYS A 541 23.72 15.22 23.40
C LYS A 541 22.65 14.54 24.26
N ILE A 542 21.51 15.21 24.45
CA ILE A 542 20.37 14.74 25.25
C ILE A 542 19.13 14.40 24.38
N GLY A 543 19.17 14.70 23.08
CA GLY A 543 18.12 14.31 22.14
C GLY A 543 18.48 14.64 20.69
N GLU A 544 17.86 13.93 19.76
CA GLU A 544 18.02 14.13 18.31
C GLU A 544 16.73 13.71 17.59
N GLY A 545 16.38 14.39 16.50
CA GLY A 545 15.23 14.02 15.67
C GLY A 545 14.99 14.97 14.51
N GLY A 546 13.77 14.95 13.97
CA GLY A 546 13.38 15.80 12.83
C GLY A 546 13.44 17.31 13.09
N PHE A 547 13.65 17.72 14.34
CA PHE A 547 13.84 19.10 14.79
C PHE A 547 15.32 19.40 15.14
N GLY A 548 16.26 18.61 14.64
CA GLY A 548 17.70 18.76 14.91
C GLY A 548 18.16 18.10 16.22
N SER A 549 19.28 18.59 16.74
CA SER A 549 19.99 18.02 17.91
C SER A 549 19.83 18.90 19.14
N VAL A 550 19.76 18.30 20.32
CA VAL A 550 19.70 19.01 21.60
C VAL A 550 20.87 18.57 22.48
N TYR A 551 21.68 19.54 22.91
CA TYR A 551 22.83 19.33 23.80
C TYR A 551 22.55 19.93 25.16
N LYS A 552 22.98 19.25 26.23
CA LYS A 552 23.11 19.85 27.56
C LYS A 552 24.34 20.76 27.55
N GLY A 553 24.21 21.96 28.10
CA GLY A 553 25.34 22.88 28.22
C GLY A 553 25.40 23.62 29.54
N PHE A 554 26.50 24.34 29.76
CA PHE A 554 26.69 25.24 30.90
C PHE A 554 27.06 26.63 30.40
N LEU A 555 26.09 27.56 30.45
CA LEU A 555 26.18 28.88 29.83
C LEU A 555 25.91 29.95 30.89
N ARG A 556 26.85 30.90 31.07
CA ARG A 556 26.75 32.01 32.03
C ARG A 556 26.28 31.55 33.43
N ASN A 557 26.99 30.57 33.98
CA ASN A 557 26.73 29.89 35.27
C ASN A 557 25.37 29.16 35.39
N THR A 558 24.68 28.90 34.28
CA THR A 558 23.38 28.22 34.24
C THR A 558 23.48 26.92 33.43
N THR A 559 22.92 25.82 33.95
CA THR A 559 22.75 24.58 33.15
C THR A 559 21.59 24.76 32.17
N VAL A 560 21.85 24.61 30.88
CA VAL A 560 20.91 24.89 29.79
C VAL A 560 20.74 23.69 28.86
N ALA A 561 19.66 23.71 28.07
CA ALA A 561 19.50 22.84 26.90
C ALA A 561 19.61 23.69 25.62
N VAL A 562 20.53 23.33 24.73
CA VAL A 562 20.82 24.01 23.47
C VAL A 562 20.28 23.17 22.31
N LYS A 563 19.17 23.60 21.71
CA LYS A 563 18.56 22.97 20.52
C LYS A 563 19.13 23.62 19.27
N LEU A 564 19.87 22.88 18.46
CA LEU A 564 20.38 23.30 17.15
C LEU A 564 19.46 22.80 16.04
N LEU A 565 18.87 23.73 15.29
CA LEU A 565 18.00 23.43 14.15
C LEU A 565 18.83 23.34 12.87
N ASN A 566 18.53 22.38 11.97
CA ASN A 566 19.33 22.17 10.76
C ASN A 566 19.27 23.40 9.82
N PRO A 567 20.38 24.14 9.60
CA PRO A 567 20.42 25.37 8.80
C PRO A 567 20.09 25.16 7.32
N GLN A 568 20.44 23.99 6.78
CA GLN A 568 20.22 23.64 5.37
C GLN A 568 18.74 23.33 5.07
N SER A 569 17.89 23.28 6.10
CA SER A 569 16.46 23.03 5.94
C SER A 569 15.65 24.34 5.99
N MET A 570 14.94 24.65 4.90
CA MET A 570 13.92 25.71 4.87
C MET A 570 12.85 25.52 5.96
N GLN A 571 12.68 24.28 6.42
CA GLN A 571 11.86 23.93 7.57
C GLN A 571 12.43 24.47 8.89
N GLY A 572 13.69 24.17 9.22
CA GLY A 572 14.33 24.56 10.47
C GLY A 572 14.38 26.08 10.66
N GLN A 573 14.64 26.84 9.58
CA GLN A 573 14.58 28.30 9.64
C GLN A 573 13.16 28.85 9.91
N SER A 574 12.11 28.22 9.36
CA SER A 574 10.73 28.59 9.69
C SER A 574 10.39 28.25 11.14
N GLU A 575 10.87 27.12 11.65
CA GLU A 575 10.59 26.62 12.99
C GLU A 575 11.34 27.44 14.06
N PHE A 576 12.60 27.84 13.80
CA PHE A 576 13.37 28.80 14.61
C PHE A 576 12.60 30.10 14.85
N ASN A 577 12.21 30.77 13.75
CA ASN A 577 11.53 32.05 13.81
C ASN A 577 10.16 31.92 14.50
N GLN A 578 9.48 30.79 14.33
CA GLN A 578 8.19 30.52 14.97
C GLN A 578 8.33 30.28 16.48
N GLU A 579 9.38 29.59 16.93
CA GLU A 579 9.67 29.35 18.34
C GLU A 579 10.03 30.66 19.08
N VAL A 580 10.96 31.45 18.54
CA VAL A 580 11.34 32.76 19.10
C VAL A 580 10.14 33.71 19.14
N ALA A 581 9.31 33.74 18.08
CA ALA A 581 8.14 34.62 18.01
C ALA A 581 6.99 34.23 18.96
N VAL A 582 6.96 33.01 19.49
CA VAL A 582 5.97 32.58 20.51
C VAL A 582 6.57 32.68 21.91
N LEU A 583 7.64 31.94 22.20
CA LEU A 583 8.19 31.83 23.56
C LEU A 583 8.86 33.13 24.02
N GLY A 584 9.35 33.96 23.09
CA GLY A 584 9.77 35.34 23.39
C GLY A 584 8.63 36.30 23.73
N ARG A 585 7.36 35.85 23.74
CA ARG A 585 6.17 36.64 24.07
C ARG A 585 5.28 36.03 25.16
N VAL A 586 5.44 34.75 25.50
CA VAL A 586 4.58 34.05 26.46
C VAL A 586 5.41 33.35 27.54
N ARG A 587 4.98 33.46 28.80
CA ARG A 587 5.57 32.76 29.96
C ARG A 587 4.47 32.22 30.85
N HIS A 588 4.56 30.95 31.24
CA HIS A 588 3.62 30.23 32.09
C HIS A 588 4.37 29.05 32.75
N PRO A 589 4.09 28.68 34.02
CA PRO A 589 4.91 27.71 34.77
C PRO A 589 5.00 26.32 34.12
N ASN A 590 4.01 25.92 33.33
CA ASN A 590 3.99 24.64 32.60
C ASN A 590 4.35 24.76 31.10
N LEU A 591 5.10 25.80 30.73
CA LEU A 591 5.78 25.92 29.44
C LEU A 591 7.30 25.91 29.68
N VAL A 592 8.07 25.42 28.70
CA VAL A 592 9.54 25.50 28.72
C VAL A 592 9.99 26.95 28.50
N THR A 593 10.85 27.45 29.39
CA THR A 593 11.38 28.82 29.31
C THR A 593 12.48 28.91 28.26
N LEU A 594 12.25 29.68 27.21
CA LEU A 594 13.31 30.16 26.32
C LEU A 594 14.15 31.22 27.06
N ILE A 595 15.43 30.94 27.26
CA ILE A 595 16.42 31.85 27.87
C ILE A 595 16.93 32.83 26.82
N GLY A 596 17.19 32.33 25.60
CA GLY A 596 17.69 33.13 24.49
C GLY A 596 17.90 32.33 23.22
N SER A 597 18.53 32.94 22.22
CA SER A 597 18.73 32.35 20.90
C SER A 597 20.01 32.82 20.22
N CYS A 598 20.56 31.99 19.34
CA CYS A 598 21.69 32.30 18.47
C CYS A 598 21.23 32.18 17.01
N ARG A 599 21.27 33.28 16.23
CA ARG A 599 20.89 33.23 14.81
C ARG A 599 21.93 32.56 13.93
N GLU A 600 23.21 32.76 14.25
CA GLU A 600 24.36 32.17 13.54
C GLU A 600 24.24 30.64 13.48
N ALA A 601 23.86 30.01 14.60
CA ALA A 601 23.72 28.56 14.73
C ALA A 601 22.29 28.03 14.48
N PHE A 602 21.30 28.89 14.20
CA PHE A 602 19.86 28.60 14.38
C PHE A 602 19.55 27.90 15.71
N GLY A 603 20.28 28.30 16.77
CA GLY A 603 20.29 27.67 18.08
C GLY A 603 19.32 28.32 19.07
N LEU A 604 18.61 27.51 19.85
CA LEU A 604 17.65 27.95 20.86
C LEU A 604 18.08 27.44 22.24
N VAL A 605 18.15 28.34 23.22
CA VAL A 605 18.66 28.05 24.56
C VAL A 605 17.51 28.05 25.56
N TYR A 606 17.32 26.93 26.23
CA TYR A 606 16.24 26.69 27.20
C TYR A 606 16.77 26.33 28.59
N GLU A 607 15.89 26.40 29.59
CA GLU A 607 16.13 25.75 30.87
C GLU A 607 16.37 24.24 30.72
N PHE A 608 17.35 23.69 31.45
CA PHE A 608 17.62 22.25 31.46
C PHE A 608 16.64 21.51 32.38
N LEU A 609 15.96 20.48 31.85
CA LEU A 609 14.91 19.73 32.55
C LEU A 609 15.37 18.27 32.79
N PRO A 610 15.82 17.92 34.02
CA PRO A 610 16.63 16.73 34.26
C PRO A 610 15.88 15.39 34.22
N ASN A 611 14.55 15.38 34.26
CA ASN A 611 13.76 14.14 34.19
C ASN A 611 13.39 13.72 32.75
N GLY A 612 13.88 14.44 31.73
CA GLY A 612 13.67 14.11 30.32
C GLY A 612 12.24 14.37 29.84
N SER A 613 11.82 13.65 28.79
CA SER A 613 10.45 13.73 28.27
C SER A 613 9.50 12.76 28.97
N LEU A 614 8.20 13.03 28.89
CA LEU A 614 7.16 12.12 29.33
C LEU A 614 7.13 10.82 28.51
N GLU A 615 7.61 10.84 27.26
CA GLU A 615 7.82 9.64 26.45
C GLU A 615 8.86 8.73 27.11
N ASP A 616 10.01 9.27 27.51
CA ASP A 616 11.08 8.52 28.19
C ASP A 616 10.61 7.92 29.51
N ARG A 617 9.81 8.68 30.28
CA ARG A 617 9.27 8.21 31.57
C ARG A 617 8.16 7.17 31.43
N LEU A 618 7.44 7.14 30.32
CA LEU A 618 6.49 6.08 29.99
C LEU A 618 7.19 4.83 29.41
N ALA A 619 8.24 5.02 28.60
CA ALA A 619 9.11 3.94 28.13
C ALA A 619 9.97 3.33 29.26
N ARG A 620 10.20 4.09 30.34
CA ARG A 620 11.15 3.82 31.44
C ARG A 620 12.60 3.72 30.93
N THR A 621 12.94 4.61 29.99
CA THR A 621 14.32 4.83 29.52
C THR A 621 15.26 4.96 30.72
N ASN A 622 16.47 4.41 30.61
CA ASN A 622 17.49 4.40 31.67
C ASN A 622 17.03 3.75 32.99
N ASN A 623 16.15 2.73 32.93
CA ASN A 623 15.61 1.99 34.08
C ASN A 623 14.91 2.90 35.12
N THR A 624 14.33 4.00 34.66
CA THR A 624 13.67 4.98 35.54
C THR A 624 12.40 4.41 36.19
N LEU A 625 12.14 4.81 37.44
CA LEU A 625 10.94 4.38 38.17
C LEU A 625 9.65 4.80 37.43
N PRO A 626 8.59 3.96 37.44
CA PRO A 626 7.29 4.32 36.90
C PRO A 626 6.75 5.62 37.52
N LEU A 627 6.06 6.42 36.72
CA LEU A 627 5.30 7.56 37.25
C LEU A 627 4.05 7.04 37.97
N THR A 628 3.85 7.42 39.24
CA THR A 628 2.65 7.05 40.01
C THR A 628 1.41 7.76 39.48
N TRP A 629 0.23 7.24 39.78
CA TRP A 629 -1.04 7.83 39.32
C TRP A 629 -1.19 9.30 39.75
N GLN A 630 -0.72 9.70 40.95
CA GLN A 630 -0.77 11.10 41.39
C GLN A 630 0.09 12.01 40.52
N VAL A 631 1.31 11.58 40.15
CA VAL A 631 2.18 12.33 39.25
C VAL A 631 1.56 12.41 37.85
N ARG A 632 0.96 11.34 37.35
CA ARG A 632 0.23 11.36 36.07
C ARG A 632 -0.98 12.30 36.10
N THR A 633 -1.75 12.34 37.19
CA THR A 633 -2.86 13.29 37.37
C THR A 633 -2.40 14.74 37.47
N LYS A 634 -1.27 15.00 38.15
CA LYS A 634 -0.60 16.33 38.18
C LYS A 634 -0.26 16.79 36.76
N ILE A 635 0.39 15.93 35.96
CA ILE A 635 0.79 16.23 34.57
C ILE A 635 -0.44 16.56 33.70
N ILE A 636 -1.55 15.82 33.84
CA ILE A 636 -2.80 16.12 33.12
C ILE A 636 -3.32 17.52 33.49
N CYS A 637 -3.28 17.90 34.77
CA CYS A 637 -3.72 19.23 35.22
C CYS A 637 -2.81 20.36 34.70
N GLU A 638 -1.50 20.18 34.78
CA GLU A 638 -0.50 21.13 34.31
C GLU A 638 -0.59 21.37 32.80
N MET A 639 -0.77 20.30 32.02
CA MET A 639 -0.97 20.41 30.57
C MET A 639 -2.32 21.03 30.21
N CYS A 640 -3.39 20.76 30.98
CA CYS A 640 -4.65 21.49 30.81
C CYS A 640 -4.48 23.00 31.06
N SER A 641 -3.70 23.39 32.08
CA SER A 641 -3.37 24.81 32.36
C SER A 641 -2.59 25.46 31.22
N ALA A 642 -1.56 24.78 30.71
CA ALA A 642 -0.75 25.24 29.59
C ALA A 642 -1.59 25.49 28.33
N LEU A 643 -2.46 24.56 27.96
CA LEU A 643 -3.35 24.69 26.79
C LEU A 643 -4.38 25.80 26.99
N ILE A 644 -5.01 25.90 28.16
CA ILE A 644 -5.93 27.01 28.49
C ILE A 644 -5.25 28.36 28.31
N PHE A 645 -4.01 28.51 28.79
CA PHE A 645 -3.22 29.73 28.65
C PHE A 645 -2.91 30.07 27.18
N LEU A 646 -2.39 29.10 26.40
CA LEU A 646 -2.06 29.29 24.98
C LEU A 646 -3.30 29.64 24.13
N HIS A 647 -4.42 28.94 24.36
CA HIS A 647 -5.67 29.14 23.64
C HIS A 647 -6.38 30.44 24.02
N SER A 648 -6.16 30.94 25.24
CA SER A 648 -6.72 32.20 25.73
C SER A 648 -5.94 33.45 25.28
N ASN A 649 -4.78 33.28 24.65
CA ASN A 649 -3.89 34.39 24.27
C ASN A 649 -4.58 35.38 23.28
N LYS A 650 -4.24 36.66 23.40
CA LYS A 650 -4.85 37.78 22.66
C LYS A 650 -3.76 38.70 22.08
N PRO A 651 -3.91 39.23 20.86
CA PRO A 651 -5.10 39.13 19.99
C PRO A 651 -5.24 37.79 19.24
N HIS A 652 -4.23 36.92 19.28
CA HIS A 652 -4.18 35.68 18.51
C HIS A 652 -3.96 34.48 19.44
N PRO A 653 -4.92 33.54 19.54
CA PRO A 653 -4.70 32.26 20.19
C PRO A 653 -3.51 31.53 19.58
N VAL A 654 -2.72 30.87 20.42
CA VAL A 654 -1.63 29.98 19.99
C VAL A 654 -2.17 28.56 20.02
N VAL A 655 -2.09 27.84 18.89
CA VAL A 655 -2.37 26.40 18.81
C VAL A 655 -1.05 25.66 18.70
N HIS A 656 -0.88 24.57 19.47
CA HIS A 656 0.38 23.84 19.56
C HIS A 656 0.66 22.98 18.32
N GLY A 657 -0.35 22.22 17.86
CA GLY A 657 -0.30 21.42 16.62
C GLY A 657 0.43 20.09 16.74
N ASP A 658 1.55 20.01 17.47
CA ASP A 658 2.28 18.74 17.71
C ASP A 658 2.38 18.42 19.22
N LEU A 659 1.22 18.35 19.89
CA LEU A 659 1.14 17.97 21.30
C LEU A 659 1.31 16.44 21.46
N LYS A 660 2.42 16.02 22.06
CA LYS A 660 2.80 14.60 22.26
C LYS A 660 3.62 14.44 23.56
N PRO A 661 3.70 13.25 24.19
CA PRO A 661 4.50 13.05 25.40
C PRO A 661 5.99 13.39 25.23
N GLY A 662 6.56 13.20 24.04
CA GLY A 662 7.94 13.62 23.74
C GLY A 662 8.18 15.13 23.87
N ASN A 663 7.12 15.95 23.72
CA ASN A 663 7.18 17.42 23.83
C ASN A 663 6.77 17.92 25.23
N ILE A 664 6.48 17.00 26.17
CA ILE A 664 6.18 17.32 27.57
C ILE A 664 7.41 16.93 28.38
N LEU A 665 8.20 17.93 28.78
CA LEU A 665 9.42 17.75 29.56
C LEU A 665 9.14 17.85 31.06
N LEU A 666 10.01 17.29 31.90
CA LEU A 666 9.83 17.18 33.35
C LEU A 666 11.00 17.79 34.12
N ASP A 667 10.70 18.72 35.04
CA ASP A 667 11.69 19.28 35.96
C ASP A 667 12.12 18.28 37.05
N ALA A 668 13.01 18.69 37.96
CA ALA A 668 13.47 17.86 39.09
C ALA A 668 12.32 17.39 40.02
N ASN A 669 11.21 18.13 40.08
CA ASN A 669 10.05 17.91 40.95
C ASN A 669 8.86 17.26 40.22
N PHE A 670 9.08 16.74 39.00
CA PHE A 670 8.04 16.26 38.08
C PHE A 670 6.93 17.30 37.84
N VAL A 671 7.26 18.59 37.80
CA VAL A 671 6.45 19.64 37.17
C VAL A 671 6.64 19.49 35.67
N SER A 672 5.53 19.33 34.95
CA SER A 672 5.54 19.19 33.51
C SER A 672 5.55 20.54 32.80
N LYS A 673 6.34 20.61 31.71
CA LYS A 673 6.54 21.79 30.87
C LYS A 673 6.42 21.40 29.40
N LEU A 674 5.45 22.00 28.71
CA LEU A 674 5.27 21.85 27.27
C LEU A 674 6.35 22.65 26.53
N GLY A 675 7.03 22.01 25.58
CA GLY A 675 8.06 22.59 24.73
C GLY A 675 7.90 22.21 23.26
N ASP A 676 8.90 22.54 22.44
CA ASP A 676 8.95 22.31 20.99
C ASP A 676 7.83 23.04 20.21
N PHE A 677 7.95 24.36 20.18
CA PHE A 677 6.95 25.28 19.61
C PHE A 677 7.11 25.53 18.10
N GLY A 678 8.01 24.82 17.41
CA GLY A 678 8.36 25.11 16.00
C GLY A 678 7.17 25.04 15.03
N ILE A 679 6.23 24.11 15.26
CA ILE A 679 5.04 23.92 14.42
C ILE A 679 3.85 24.82 14.86
N CYS A 680 3.95 25.49 16.02
CA CYS A 680 2.86 26.28 16.59
C CYS A 680 2.35 27.37 15.66
N ARG A 681 1.04 27.65 15.71
CA ARG A 681 0.42 28.70 14.88
C ARG A 681 -0.29 29.75 15.73
N LEU A 682 0.03 31.02 15.50
CA LEU A 682 -0.78 32.14 15.95
C LEU A 682 -1.98 32.29 15.01
N LEU A 683 -3.20 32.20 15.54
CA LEU A 683 -4.42 32.37 14.75
C LEU A 683 -4.73 33.88 14.54
N SER A 684 -4.10 34.44 13.51
CA SER A 684 -4.33 35.81 13.03
C SER A 684 -5.80 36.07 12.69
N GLN A 685 -6.28 37.28 13.01
CA GLN A 685 -7.64 37.71 12.69
C GLN A 685 -7.67 38.32 11.28
N SER A 686 -8.13 37.56 10.28
CA SER A 686 -8.32 38.07 8.92
C SER A 686 -9.61 38.89 8.80
N ASN A 687 -9.48 40.19 8.49
CA ASN A 687 -10.60 41.11 8.30
C ASN A 687 -11.30 40.92 6.93
N THR A 688 -11.55 39.67 6.52
CA THR A 688 -12.16 39.29 5.24
C THR A 688 -13.64 38.98 5.40
N THR A 689 -14.48 39.99 5.18
CA THR A 689 -15.93 39.96 5.37
C THR A 689 -16.67 39.10 4.33
N THR A 690 -17.03 37.85 4.66
CA THR A 690 -18.15 37.13 4.02
C THR A 690 -18.94 36.28 5.03
N THR A 691 -20.01 36.87 5.57
CA THR A 691 -21.33 36.27 5.85
C THR A 691 -21.46 34.82 6.38
N ARG A 692 -21.90 34.70 7.65
CA ARG A 692 -22.65 33.58 8.27
C ARG A 692 -21.95 32.23 8.49
N ALA A 693 -21.08 32.18 9.49
CA ALA A 693 -21.18 31.18 10.57
C ALA A 693 -20.64 31.76 11.88
N ILE A 694 -21.13 31.29 13.04
CA ILE A 694 -20.56 31.61 14.36
C ILE A 694 -19.74 30.39 14.83
N THR A 695 -18.63 30.64 15.54
CA THR A 695 -17.63 29.68 16.08
C THR A 695 -16.48 29.27 15.15
N THR A 696 -15.35 28.91 15.79
CA THR A 696 -14.04 28.49 15.26
C THR A 696 -13.29 29.48 14.35
N LYS A 697 -12.21 30.06 14.90
CA LYS A 697 -11.14 30.75 14.13
C LYS A 697 -10.28 29.68 13.44
N LEU A 698 -9.86 29.93 12.21
CA LEU A 698 -9.37 28.89 11.30
C LEU A 698 -8.02 29.25 10.67
N HIS A 699 -7.09 28.30 10.61
CA HIS A 699 -5.89 28.39 9.78
C HIS A 699 -5.76 27.11 8.95
N ARG A 700 -5.77 27.23 7.61
CA ARG A 700 -5.70 26.09 6.69
C ARG A 700 -4.28 25.96 6.12
N THR A 701 -3.64 24.83 6.38
CA THR A 701 -2.33 24.44 5.83
C THR A 701 -2.49 23.46 4.67
N THR A 702 -1.67 23.57 3.63
CA THR A 702 -1.65 22.64 2.48
C THR A 702 -1.08 21.26 2.82
N THR A 703 -0.25 21.17 3.86
CA THR A 703 0.27 19.91 4.41
C THR A 703 0.14 19.91 5.93
N PRO A 704 -0.61 18.97 6.54
CA PRO A 704 -0.60 18.77 7.98
C PRO A 704 0.81 18.37 8.47
N LYS A 705 1.29 19.02 9.53
CA LYS A 705 2.54 18.68 10.23
C LYS A 705 2.25 18.22 11.65
N GLY A 706 3.09 17.32 12.16
CA GLY A 706 3.03 16.79 13.52
C GLY A 706 3.00 15.25 13.57
N THR A 707 2.83 14.71 14.76
CA THR A 707 3.00 13.28 15.03
C THR A 707 1.70 12.52 14.80
N PHE A 708 1.64 11.72 13.73
CA PHE A 708 0.43 11.05 13.22
C PHE A 708 -0.44 10.37 14.30
N ALA A 709 0.17 9.70 15.28
CA ALA A 709 -0.57 8.97 16.33
C ALA A 709 -1.27 9.86 17.38
N TYR A 710 -1.01 11.18 17.40
CA TYR A 710 -1.69 12.16 18.25
C TYR A 710 -2.44 13.22 17.43
N MET A 711 -2.36 13.17 16.09
CA MET A 711 -2.89 14.22 15.24
C MET A 711 -4.42 14.13 15.10
N ASP A 712 -5.09 15.27 15.19
CA ASP A 712 -6.53 15.41 15.04
C ASP A 712 -7.01 14.88 13.67
N PRO A 713 -7.95 13.90 13.61
CA PRO A 713 -8.42 13.32 12.36
C PRO A 713 -9.18 14.33 11.48
N GLU A 714 -9.88 15.31 12.06
CA GLU A 714 -10.46 16.41 11.27
C GLU A 714 -9.39 17.40 10.79
N PHE A 715 -8.26 17.56 11.49
CA PHE A 715 -7.11 18.34 10.96
C PHE A 715 -6.43 17.61 9.80
N LEU A 716 -6.18 16.30 9.93
CA LEU A 716 -5.65 15.45 8.86
C LEU A 716 -6.50 15.52 7.59
N SER A 717 -7.83 15.52 7.71
CA SER A 717 -8.73 15.48 6.55
C SER A 717 -9.08 16.86 5.97
N THR A 718 -9.01 17.95 6.76
CA THR A 718 -9.38 19.31 6.29
C THR A 718 -8.20 20.26 6.10
N GLY A 719 -7.03 19.94 6.66
CA GLY A 719 -5.88 20.83 6.76
C GLY A 719 -6.09 22.02 7.71
N GLU A 720 -7.18 22.05 8.48
CA GLU A 720 -7.56 23.20 9.32
C GLU A 720 -7.15 23.03 10.79
N LEU A 721 -6.08 23.71 11.19
CA LEU A 721 -5.60 23.67 12.57
C LEU A 721 -6.44 24.59 13.47
N THR A 722 -6.86 24.09 14.63
CA THR A 722 -7.72 24.79 15.59
C THR A 722 -7.36 24.47 17.04
N PRO A 723 -7.78 25.26 18.05
CA PRO A 723 -7.60 24.91 19.46
C PRO A 723 -8.20 23.55 19.83
N ARG A 724 -9.26 23.11 19.14
CA ARG A 724 -9.88 21.78 19.32
C ARG A 724 -9.03 20.63 18.80
N SER A 725 -7.97 20.91 18.04
CA SER A 725 -7.01 19.91 17.58
C SER A 725 -6.04 19.51 18.71
N ASP A 726 -5.51 20.50 19.46
CA ASP A 726 -4.72 20.20 20.67
C ASP A 726 -5.56 19.44 21.73
N VAL A 727 -6.87 19.72 21.83
CA VAL A 727 -7.78 18.99 22.74
C VAL A 727 -7.85 17.50 22.39
N TYR A 728 -7.83 17.13 21.10
CA TYR A 728 -7.80 15.73 20.68
C TYR A 728 -6.50 15.04 21.12
N SER A 729 -5.36 15.67 20.80
CA SER A 729 -4.04 15.17 21.19
C SER A 729 -3.92 15.02 22.72
N PHE A 730 -4.48 15.96 23.48
CA PHE A 730 -4.55 15.90 24.95
C PHE A 730 -5.43 14.75 25.45
N GLY A 731 -6.55 14.46 24.79
CA GLY A 731 -7.38 13.27 25.07
C GLY A 731 -6.59 11.96 24.93
N ILE A 732 -5.86 11.79 23.82
CA ILE A 732 -4.99 10.62 23.60
C ILE A 732 -3.89 10.52 24.68
N ILE A 733 -3.34 11.66 25.15
CA ILE A 733 -2.34 11.69 26.23
C ILE A 733 -2.95 11.29 27.59
N ILE A 734 -4.18 11.71 27.92
CA ILE A 734 -4.89 11.28 29.13
C ILE A 734 -5.08 9.75 29.13
N LEU A 735 -5.56 9.20 28.02
CA LEU A 735 -5.79 7.75 27.86
C LEU A 735 -4.47 6.96 27.94
N ARG A 736 -3.37 7.52 27.41
CA ARG A 736 -2.04 6.94 27.54
C ARG A 736 -1.50 6.99 28.97
N LEU A 737 -1.74 8.06 29.71
CA LEU A 737 -1.34 8.17 31.11
C LEU A 737 -2.11 7.19 32.02
N LEU A 738 -3.39 6.94 31.74
CA LEU A 738 -4.18 5.93 32.46
C LEU A 738 -3.69 4.50 32.21
N THR A 739 -3.44 4.14 30.96
CA THR A 739 -3.22 2.74 30.53
C THR A 739 -1.75 2.34 30.39
N GLY A 740 -0.83 3.29 30.25
CA GLY A 740 0.59 3.04 29.94
C GLY A 740 0.85 2.53 28.51
N ARG A 741 -0.20 2.35 27.70
CA ARG A 741 -0.13 1.70 26.38
C ARG A 741 0.32 2.67 25.28
N PRO A 742 0.82 2.19 24.13
CA PRO A 742 1.03 3.02 22.94
C PRO A 742 -0.27 3.68 22.47
N PRO A 743 -0.23 4.86 21.81
CA PRO A 743 -1.42 5.64 21.43
C PRO A 743 -2.32 4.98 20.35
N LYS A 744 -1.85 3.95 19.65
CA LYS A 744 -2.63 3.29 18.59
C LYS A 744 -3.85 2.56 19.17
N SER A 745 -5.04 2.81 18.59
CA SER A 745 -6.34 2.23 19.02
C SER A 745 -6.64 2.41 20.51
N ILE A 746 -6.05 3.43 21.16
CA ILE A 746 -6.14 3.59 22.62
C ILE A 746 -7.50 4.12 23.08
N ALA A 747 -8.16 4.92 22.24
CA ALA A 747 -9.52 5.38 22.49
C ALA A 747 -10.50 4.21 22.43
N GLU A 748 -10.51 3.48 21.31
CA GLU A 748 -11.28 2.25 21.09
C GLU A 748 -11.16 1.28 22.29
N VAL A 749 -9.93 0.94 22.70
CA VAL A 749 -9.65 -0.01 23.80
C VAL A 749 -10.15 0.47 25.17
N VAL A 750 -10.16 1.78 25.43
CA VAL A 750 -10.67 2.33 26.71
C VAL A 750 -12.18 2.52 26.65
N GLU A 751 -12.75 2.88 25.50
CA GLU A 751 -14.20 2.96 25.26
C GLU A 751 -14.85 1.58 25.46
N ASP A 752 -14.33 0.55 24.80
CA ASP A 752 -14.71 -0.86 24.96
C ASP A 752 -14.72 -1.32 26.44
N ALA A 753 -13.68 -0.94 27.19
CA ALA A 753 -13.51 -1.32 28.59
C ALA A 753 -14.42 -0.50 29.52
N VAL A 754 -14.75 0.74 29.19
CA VAL A 754 -15.71 1.57 29.93
C VAL A 754 -17.14 1.06 29.69
N GLU A 755 -17.53 0.76 28.45
CA GLU A 755 -18.85 0.21 28.12
C GLU A 755 -19.11 -1.13 28.79
N ARG A 756 -18.10 -2.00 28.88
CA ARG A 756 -18.22 -3.30 29.58
C ARG A 756 -18.06 -3.22 31.11
N GLY A 757 -17.72 -2.06 31.67
CA GLY A 757 -17.41 -1.90 33.10
C GLY A 757 -16.06 -2.51 33.53
N GLU A 758 -15.24 -2.89 32.56
CA GLU A 758 -13.96 -3.58 32.71
C GLU A 758 -12.75 -2.62 32.74
N LEU A 759 -12.95 -1.30 32.94
CA LEU A 759 -11.89 -0.27 32.91
C LEU A 759 -10.64 -0.66 33.71
N HIS A 760 -10.80 -1.32 34.86
CA HIS A 760 -9.70 -1.80 35.71
C HIS A 760 -8.71 -2.74 35.00
N THR A 761 -9.13 -3.41 33.91
CA THR A 761 -8.28 -4.30 33.07
C THR A 761 -7.38 -3.54 32.09
N VAL A 762 -7.66 -2.26 31.83
CA VAL A 762 -6.86 -1.42 30.90
C VAL A 762 -5.97 -0.40 31.59
N LEU A 763 -6.21 -0.09 32.88
CA LEU A 763 -5.35 0.78 33.69
C LEU A 763 -3.94 0.19 33.86
N ASP A 764 -2.95 1.07 33.99
CA ASP A 764 -1.55 0.71 34.17
C ASP A 764 -1.26 0.28 35.63
N PRO A 765 -0.97 -1.00 35.92
CA PRO A 765 -0.64 -1.44 37.28
C PRO A 765 0.70 -0.88 37.76
N THR A 766 1.59 -0.40 36.86
CA THR A 766 2.86 0.22 37.25
C THR A 766 2.69 1.64 37.79
N ALA A 767 1.50 2.24 37.64
CA ALA A 767 1.15 3.53 38.27
C ALA A 767 0.83 3.41 39.78
N GLY A 768 0.77 2.19 40.32
CA GLY A 768 0.19 1.89 41.62
C GLY A 768 -1.35 1.83 41.56
N ASP A 769 -1.98 1.71 42.73
CA ASP A 769 -3.43 1.54 42.84
C ASP A 769 -4.19 2.82 42.43
N TRP A 770 -4.60 2.87 41.16
CA TRP A 770 -5.50 3.89 40.63
C TRP A 770 -6.84 3.90 41.37
N PRO A 771 -7.24 5.00 42.02
CA PRO A 771 -8.57 5.12 42.61
C PRO A 771 -9.64 5.09 41.51
N PHE A 772 -10.55 4.12 41.56
CA PHE A 772 -11.44 3.81 40.43
C PHE A 772 -12.31 4.99 39.98
N VAL A 773 -12.84 5.80 40.91
CA VAL A 773 -13.68 6.96 40.57
C VAL A 773 -12.88 8.01 39.80
N GLN A 774 -11.67 8.32 40.27
CA GLN A 774 -10.74 9.25 39.63
C GLN A 774 -10.29 8.74 38.26
N ALA A 775 -9.94 7.45 38.16
CA ALA A 775 -9.56 6.82 36.89
C ALA A 775 -10.70 6.82 35.87
N ASN A 776 -11.94 6.55 36.30
CA ASN A 776 -13.12 6.55 35.44
C ASN A 776 -13.50 7.97 34.96
N GLN A 777 -13.36 8.98 35.82
CA GLN A 777 -13.53 10.39 35.43
C GLN A 777 -12.47 10.83 34.40
N LEU A 778 -11.21 10.42 34.58
CA LEU A 778 -10.15 10.66 33.59
C LEU A 778 -10.39 9.89 32.28
N ALA A 779 -10.90 8.65 32.32
CA ALA A 779 -11.22 7.87 31.13
C ALA A 779 -12.32 8.56 30.31
N HIS A 780 -13.45 8.91 30.93
CA HIS A 780 -14.54 9.62 30.25
C HIS A 780 -14.10 10.97 29.67
N ILE A 781 -13.33 11.80 30.39
CA ILE A 781 -12.89 13.09 29.85
C ILE A 781 -11.82 12.92 28.76
N GLY A 782 -10.96 11.89 28.85
CA GLY A 782 -10.00 11.51 27.82
C GLY A 782 -10.68 11.09 26.51
N LEU A 783 -11.68 10.21 26.59
CA LEU A 783 -12.51 9.80 25.46
C LEU A 783 -13.26 10.98 24.85
N ARG A 784 -13.92 11.82 25.67
CA ARG A 784 -14.61 13.04 25.18
C ARG A 784 -13.65 14.04 24.52
N CYS A 785 -12.41 14.15 24.98
CA CYS A 785 -11.39 14.95 24.32
C CYS A 785 -10.95 14.33 22.98
N ALA A 786 -10.79 13.00 22.93
CA ALA A 786 -10.43 12.23 21.74
C ALA A 786 -11.60 11.98 20.74
N GLU A 787 -12.78 12.57 20.95
CA GLU A 787 -13.94 12.48 20.05
C GLU A 787 -13.55 12.85 18.61
N MET A 788 -14.01 12.06 17.63
CA MET A 788 -13.58 12.20 16.24
C MET A 788 -13.92 13.58 15.67
N SER A 789 -15.06 14.18 16.04
CA SER A 789 -15.44 15.50 15.54
C SER A 789 -15.10 16.65 16.50
N ARG A 790 -14.45 17.71 15.99
CA ARG A 790 -14.06 18.92 16.76
C ARG A 790 -15.23 19.58 17.51
N ARG A 791 -16.47 19.37 17.04
CA ARG A 791 -17.71 19.91 17.63
C ARG A 791 -18.19 19.17 18.88
N ARG A 792 -17.86 17.89 19.04
CA ARG A 792 -18.27 17.07 20.20
C ARG A 792 -17.30 17.14 21.37
N ARG A 793 -16.03 17.47 21.08
CA ARG A 793 -14.98 17.68 22.08
C ARG A 793 -15.40 18.74 23.11
N PRO A 794 -15.04 18.58 24.40
CA PRO A 794 -15.39 19.52 25.46
C PRO A 794 -14.65 20.86 25.32
N ASP A 795 -15.11 21.88 26.05
CA ASP A 795 -14.31 23.07 26.31
C ASP A 795 -13.31 22.87 27.47
N LEU A 796 -12.08 23.34 27.29
CA LEU A 796 -11.02 23.16 28.29
C LEU A 796 -11.35 23.86 29.62
N VAL A 797 -11.85 25.10 29.59
CA VAL A 797 -12.17 25.88 30.80
C VAL A 797 -13.57 25.51 31.32
N GLY A 798 -14.53 25.38 30.40
CA GLY A 798 -15.94 25.14 30.72
C GLY A 798 -16.22 23.74 31.28
N GLU A 799 -15.42 22.73 30.92
CA GLU A 799 -15.70 21.32 31.23
C GLU A 799 -14.47 20.56 31.72
N VAL A 800 -13.37 20.53 30.96
CA VAL A 800 -12.22 19.64 31.27
C VAL A 800 -11.55 20.03 32.58
N TRP A 801 -11.25 21.32 32.77
CA TRP A 801 -10.64 21.86 33.98
C TRP A 801 -11.45 21.56 35.24
N LYS A 802 -12.79 21.60 35.15
CA LYS A 802 -13.69 21.28 36.28
C LYS A 802 -13.65 19.82 36.72
N VAL A 803 -13.21 18.91 35.85
CA VAL A 803 -12.94 17.51 36.20
C VAL A 803 -11.51 17.38 36.71
N VAL A 804 -10.54 17.95 36.00
CA VAL A 804 -9.11 17.71 36.25
C VAL A 804 -8.56 18.44 37.49
N GLU A 805 -8.98 19.67 37.78
CA GLU A 805 -8.50 20.44 38.94
C GLU A 805 -8.89 19.79 40.29
N PRO A 806 -10.16 19.36 40.53
CA PRO A 806 -10.51 18.63 41.75
C PRO A 806 -9.77 17.30 41.89
N LEU A 807 -9.53 16.60 40.78
CA LEU A 807 -8.79 15.34 40.76
C LEU A 807 -7.32 15.52 41.16
N MET A 808 -6.66 16.56 40.66
CA MET A 808 -5.30 16.92 41.06
C MET A 808 -5.22 17.29 42.55
N LYS A 809 -6.20 18.06 43.05
CA LYS A 809 -6.31 18.40 44.49
C LYS A 809 -6.51 17.16 45.35
N ALA A 810 -7.39 16.24 44.96
CA ALA A 810 -7.57 14.96 45.64
C ALA A 810 -6.29 14.11 45.62
N ALA A 811 -5.62 14.00 44.48
CA ALA A 811 -4.36 13.27 44.34
C ALA A 811 -3.24 13.83 45.25
N SER A 812 -3.16 15.15 45.42
CA SER A 812 -2.23 15.80 46.35
C SER A 812 -2.58 15.56 47.82
N LEU A 813 -3.87 15.52 48.17
CA LEU A 813 -4.31 15.21 49.53
C LEU A 813 -4.06 13.73 49.88
N ASP A 814 -4.30 12.80 48.96
CA ASP A 814 -4.02 11.37 49.18
C ASP A 814 -2.51 11.07 49.15
N ALA A 815 -1.70 11.80 48.39
CA ALA A 815 -0.24 11.75 48.49
C ALA A 815 0.26 12.14 49.90
N GLY A 816 -0.36 13.15 50.51
CA GLY A 816 -0.10 13.54 51.91
C GLY A 816 -0.66 12.58 52.97
N ARG A 817 -1.50 11.62 52.58
CA ARG A 817 -2.02 10.54 53.45
C ARG A 817 -1.21 9.26 53.33
N LEU A 818 -0.71 8.93 52.13
CA LEU A 818 0.10 7.72 51.91
C LEU A 818 1.53 7.84 52.46
N SER A 819 2.00 9.05 52.78
CA SER A 819 3.19 9.27 53.62
C SER A 819 2.93 9.13 55.13
N PHE A 820 1.67 9.10 55.57
CA PHE A 820 1.27 9.01 56.98
C PHE A 820 0.17 7.96 57.17
N ALA A 821 0.56 6.68 57.12
CA ALA A 821 -0.30 5.60 57.60
C ALA A 821 -0.46 5.72 59.14
N PRO A 822 -1.67 5.99 59.67
CA PRO A 822 -1.84 6.30 61.09
C PRO A 822 -1.96 5.02 61.92
N SER A 823 -0.82 4.45 62.29
CA SER A 823 -0.74 3.69 63.54
C SER A 823 -0.89 4.68 64.69
N SER A 824 -2.00 4.57 65.43
CA SER A 824 -2.48 5.48 66.50
C SER A 824 -2.87 6.91 66.06
N LEU A 825 -3.80 7.50 66.82
CA LEU A 825 -4.13 8.92 66.74
C LEU A 825 -3.17 9.71 67.65
N ASP A 826 -2.43 10.65 67.06
CA ASP A 826 -2.03 11.97 67.59
C ASP A 826 -0.67 12.39 66.98
N ASP A 827 -0.67 13.09 65.84
CA ASP A 827 -0.44 14.54 65.81
C ASP A 827 -0.59 15.15 64.39
N ALA A 828 -0.58 16.47 64.29
CA ALA A 828 -0.62 17.21 63.02
C ALA A 828 0.79 17.61 62.56
N HIS A 829 1.50 16.70 61.89
CA HIS A 829 2.89 16.93 61.45
C HIS A 829 3.04 18.12 60.48
N ALA A 830 4.17 18.81 60.60
CA ALA A 830 4.48 20.00 59.82
C ALA A 830 4.95 19.69 58.39
N PRO A 831 4.72 20.58 57.41
CA PRO A 831 5.44 20.59 56.15
C PRO A 831 6.96 20.53 56.36
N SER A 832 7.65 19.66 55.62
CA SER A 832 9.08 19.37 55.84
C SER A 832 10.01 20.58 55.74
N TYR A 833 9.67 21.57 54.92
CA TYR A 833 10.42 22.84 54.80
C TYR A 833 10.23 23.80 55.98
N PHE A 834 9.35 23.48 56.94
CA PHE A 834 9.28 24.16 58.24
C PHE A 834 10.12 23.46 59.32
N VAL A 835 10.63 22.25 59.05
CA VAL A 835 11.39 21.44 60.01
C VAL A 835 12.89 21.72 59.87
N CYS A 836 13.58 21.94 60.98
CA CYS A 836 15.02 22.15 61.01
C CYS A 836 15.76 20.86 60.63
N PRO A 837 16.69 20.87 59.65
CA PRO A 837 17.46 19.68 59.31
C PRO A 837 18.33 19.11 60.44
N ILE A 838 18.74 19.95 61.41
CA ILE A 838 19.60 19.55 62.54
C ILE A 838 18.75 19.02 63.71
N PHE A 839 17.76 19.78 64.17
CA PHE A 839 16.93 19.43 65.34
C PHE A 839 15.75 18.50 65.01
N GLN A 840 15.33 18.40 63.75
CA GLN A 840 14.13 17.67 63.31
C GLN A 840 12.81 18.17 63.93
N GLU A 841 12.80 19.39 64.46
CA GLU A 841 11.64 20.10 65.01
C GLU A 841 11.27 21.33 64.16
N VAL A 842 10.07 21.89 64.37
CA VAL A 842 9.57 23.07 63.62
C VAL A 842 10.35 24.34 64.01
N MET A 843 10.94 25.01 63.01
CA MET A 843 11.76 26.20 63.22
C MET A 843 10.96 27.38 63.80
N SER A 844 11.47 27.97 64.89
CA SER A 844 10.95 29.16 65.55
C SER A 844 11.73 30.43 65.17
N ASP A 845 13.01 30.34 64.82
CA ASP A 845 13.78 31.45 64.25
C ASP A 845 14.69 31.02 63.08
N PRO A 846 14.10 30.64 61.92
CA PRO A 846 14.85 30.09 60.80
C PRO A 846 15.89 31.07 60.23
N HIS A 847 17.13 30.60 60.03
CA HIS A 847 18.27 31.34 59.49
C HIS A 847 18.94 30.59 58.32
N ILE A 848 19.36 31.32 57.29
CA ILE A 848 20.08 30.82 56.11
C ILE A 848 21.59 30.88 56.37
N ALA A 849 22.31 29.80 56.04
CA ALA A 849 23.78 29.76 56.03
C ALA A 849 24.35 29.89 54.60
N ALA A 850 25.68 29.95 54.47
CA ALA A 850 26.36 30.14 53.17
C ALA A 850 26.11 29.03 52.13
N ASP A 851 25.60 27.86 52.54
CA ASP A 851 25.17 26.79 51.63
C ASP A 851 23.77 27.02 51.03
N GLY A 852 23.09 28.10 51.40
CA GLY A 852 21.73 28.44 50.97
C GLY A 852 20.63 27.66 51.71
N PHE A 853 20.98 26.71 52.59
CA PHE A 853 20.00 25.96 53.38
C PHE A 853 19.55 26.79 54.60
N THR A 854 18.32 26.55 55.05
CA THR A 854 17.74 27.19 56.23
C THR A 854 17.70 26.22 57.41
N TYR A 855 18.11 26.70 58.58
CA TYR A 855 18.24 25.95 59.83
C TYR A 855 17.61 26.73 60.99
N GLU A 856 17.40 26.11 62.15
CA GLU A 856 17.09 26.84 63.38
C GLU A 856 18.33 27.61 63.85
N ALA A 857 18.17 28.85 64.32
CA ALA A 857 19.27 29.74 64.70
C ALA A 857 20.22 29.09 65.71
N GLU A 858 19.66 28.54 66.78
CA GLU A 858 20.40 27.88 67.86
C GLU A 858 21.12 26.60 67.37
N ALA A 859 20.51 25.88 66.43
CA ALA A 859 21.06 24.62 65.91
C ALA A 859 22.28 24.83 65.02
N ILE A 860 22.23 25.80 64.10
CA ILE A 860 23.36 26.10 63.21
C ILE A 860 24.47 26.88 63.94
N THR A 861 24.12 27.74 64.90
CA THR A 861 25.11 28.39 65.77
C THR A 861 25.85 27.35 66.62
N GLY A 862 25.13 26.44 67.28
CA GLY A 862 25.73 25.34 68.05
C GLY A 862 26.57 24.37 67.19
N TRP A 863 26.26 24.23 65.91
CA TRP A 863 27.10 23.47 64.97
C TRP A 863 28.45 24.16 64.72
N PHE A 864 28.46 25.48 64.49
CA PHE A 864 29.69 26.27 64.32
C PHE A 864 30.50 26.37 65.62
N ASP A 865 29.85 26.59 66.76
CA ASP A 865 30.47 26.60 68.10
C ASP A 865 31.13 25.26 68.46
N SER A 866 30.69 24.15 67.85
CA SER A 866 31.35 22.84 67.98
C SER A 866 32.66 22.71 67.18
N GLY A 867 33.12 23.79 66.53
CA GLY A 867 34.36 23.84 65.75
C GLY A 867 34.23 23.31 64.33
N ARG A 868 33.02 23.31 63.75
CA ARG A 868 32.74 22.82 62.39
C ARG A 868 32.52 23.97 61.42
N ASP A 869 33.19 23.92 60.29
CA ASP A 869 33.07 24.89 59.18
C ASP A 869 32.42 24.26 57.93
N THR A 870 31.77 23.10 58.07
CA THR A 870 31.06 22.40 56.99
C THR A 870 29.54 22.53 57.10
N SER A 871 28.87 22.51 55.94
CA SER A 871 27.42 22.46 55.79
C SER A 871 26.85 21.21 56.49
N PRO A 872 25.88 21.35 57.42
CA PRO A 872 25.19 20.20 58.01
C PRO A 872 24.45 19.33 56.98
N MET A 873 24.00 19.91 55.86
CA MET A 873 23.24 19.22 54.80
C MET A 873 24.10 18.51 53.76
N THR A 874 25.27 19.05 53.42
CA THR A 874 26.11 18.53 52.32
C THR A 874 27.50 18.04 52.77
N ASN A 875 27.89 18.36 54.00
CA ASN A 875 29.24 18.16 54.56
C ASN A 875 30.38 18.80 53.75
N LEU A 876 30.06 19.73 52.84
CA LEU A 876 31.03 20.57 52.14
C LEU A 876 31.43 21.77 53.02
N LYS A 877 32.67 22.26 52.87
CA LYS A 877 33.14 23.45 53.58
C LYS A 877 32.33 24.69 53.16
N LEU A 878 31.89 25.49 54.13
CA LEU A 878 31.17 26.74 53.89
C LEU A 878 32.12 27.88 53.49
N GLU A 879 31.63 28.82 52.69
CA GLU A 879 32.37 30.03 52.32
C GLU A 879 32.52 30.99 53.53
N HIS A 880 31.45 31.12 54.33
CA HIS A 880 31.45 31.85 55.59
C HIS A 880 30.48 31.22 56.61
N CYS A 881 30.67 31.54 57.90
CA CYS A 881 29.77 31.15 58.98
C CYS A 881 28.73 32.24 59.35
N GLU A 882 28.65 33.34 58.59
CA GLU A 882 27.61 34.35 58.79
C GLU A 882 26.21 33.81 58.45
N LEU A 883 25.20 34.20 59.24
CA LEU A 883 23.82 33.71 59.18
C LEU A 883 22.84 34.83 58.84
N THR A 884 21.92 34.58 57.91
CA THR A 884 20.90 35.56 57.47
C THR A 884 19.50 35.16 57.95
N PRO A 885 18.78 35.99 58.75
CA PRO A 885 17.45 35.64 59.27
C PRO A 885 16.39 35.48 58.16
N ASN A 886 15.81 34.27 58.04
CA ASN A 886 14.79 33.94 57.04
C ASN A 886 13.38 34.39 57.49
N ARG A 887 13.17 35.71 57.51
CA ARG A 887 11.91 36.35 57.94
C ARG A 887 10.69 35.91 57.12
N ALA A 888 10.88 35.51 55.87
CA ALA A 888 9.81 35.00 55.01
C ALA A 888 9.32 33.63 55.50
N LEU A 889 10.23 32.66 55.69
CA LEU A 889 9.89 31.33 56.20
C LEU A 889 9.29 31.42 57.61
N ARG A 890 9.88 32.25 58.48
CA ARG A 890 9.35 32.51 59.83
C ARG A 890 7.91 33.00 59.84
N SER A 891 7.55 33.87 58.89
CA SER A 891 6.18 34.38 58.74
C SER A 891 5.21 33.27 58.30
N ALA A 892 5.62 32.42 57.35
CA ALA A 892 4.82 31.29 56.88
C ALA A 892 4.59 30.23 57.98
N ILE A 893 5.59 29.96 58.82
CA ILE A 893 5.46 29.06 59.97
C ILE A 893 4.44 29.60 60.98
N LEU A 894 4.51 30.89 61.30
CA LEU A 894 3.57 31.54 62.22
C LEU A 894 2.13 31.52 61.69
N GLU A 895 1.94 31.76 60.38
CA GLU A 895 0.62 31.66 59.75
C GLU A 895 0.08 30.23 59.79
N TRP A 896 0.88 29.23 59.46
CA TRP A 896 0.50 27.81 59.54
C TRP A 896 0.13 27.38 60.97
N GLN A 897 0.92 27.79 61.98
CA GLN A 897 0.57 27.57 63.39
C GLN A 897 -0.75 28.27 63.77
N GLN A 898 -1.05 29.45 63.22
CA GLN A 898 -2.31 30.15 63.46
C GLN A 898 -3.49 29.42 62.81
N GLN A 899 -3.33 28.91 61.58
CA GLN A 899 -4.35 28.11 60.88
C GLN A 899 -4.65 26.80 61.65
N LEU A 900 -3.64 26.09 62.16
CA LEU A 900 -3.84 24.92 63.03
C LEU A 900 -4.61 25.26 64.32
N ARG A 901 -4.32 26.41 64.96
CA ARG A 901 -5.06 26.88 66.15
C ARG A 901 -6.50 27.30 65.84
N GLN A 902 -6.82 27.60 64.58
CA GLN A 902 -8.19 27.84 64.12
C GLN A 902 -8.93 26.53 63.77
N GLN A 903 -8.21 25.48 63.32
CA GLN A 903 -8.79 24.16 63.05
C GLN A 903 -8.96 23.29 64.31
N ARG A 904 -8.22 23.57 65.39
CA ARG A 904 -8.39 22.96 66.73
C ARG A 904 -9.37 23.76 67.63
N ARG A 905 -10.32 24.52 67.06
CA ARG A 905 -11.35 25.31 67.75
C ARG A 905 -12.73 25.14 67.10
#